data_AF-A0A239K4H2-F1
#
_entry.id   AF-A0A239K4H2-F1
#
_cell.length_a   1.000
_cell.length_b   1.000
_cell.length_c   1.000
_cell.angle_alpha   90.00
_cell.angle_beta   90.00
_cell.angle_gamma   90.00
#
_symmetry.space_group_name_H-M   'P 1'
#
loop_
_entity.id
_entity.type
_entity.pdbx_description
1 polymer ?
#
loop_
_entity_poly.entity_id
_entity_poly.type
_entity_poly.pdbx_seq_one_letter_code
_entity_poly.pdbx_strand_id
1 'polypeptide(L)'
;MKIIIAPHDRIILKNSERRVAEQTPLGYILVRAHEKVELREEFTHKQIKELIDAGEMSIDRNWYESGRANARLLAGVNTLSDLPAAEVFEMRRREYFVTNFLKREAADKAVKRTDECIKDAIAKIEEARPKLEAHCNRPNPDEWPKRPSARSLRRWLKQYEKHGANTLALRNKFRFCGNRISNMDPEMLRVLIKHAVSYCNLERPTVNLIYKTMQAEIAALNVDREANGLPRYACPGKETLSRKIKSLNAFEVYASRYGIANARTKFAMVSGGLDVTRPLQHVQIDEWTIQLHTIASALGLDELMTEEDRKYLQTQRLKVCLILDVATRCVLGFRISSRSDHQTAIATLSMAVTDKNSIAAAAGCKSDWPMQGPPSLASPDAGSMFLHEAFHNVLATCGIVYENAPAGLSHLRGHVERVFGTMHTSLMPHFTGRSFSNVVDKGEYKAEERASIFSAQLPQIFTRWVVDVYHHTPHSGLEGKTPYNAWKDLVEEFGVNACPTPHQRRNIFGVELERALDQSGVVMAGNQYHSKELHAWYEQVGSCELKVRFDASDIGHVSVWFGNGWNAVPSIREGLRGMDLHTWTEIVTDLKRRHQAGARVNEHIVHAAIRDIAKMAKHAMHVTAISADRPTKEELNHVEATLALGFKIVSDQASSTKPAGDILGSAFPAAHDDGQPTTSAVVTADATAPTPLPSITPPGADDLADEAWGDLED
;
A
#
# COMPACT_ATOMS: atom_id res chain seq x y z
N MET A 1 -22.21 -31.62 18.46
CA MET A 1 -22.46 -30.95 19.76
C MET A 1 -23.93 -30.57 19.82
N LYS A 2 -24.66 -30.92 20.89
CA LYS A 2 -26.09 -30.60 21.03
C LYS A 2 -26.23 -29.22 21.67
N ILE A 3 -26.93 -28.30 21.00
CA ILE A 3 -27.22 -26.95 21.53
C ILE A 3 -28.57 -26.99 22.24
N ILE A 4 -28.66 -26.38 23.42
CA ILE A 4 -29.90 -26.29 24.21
C ILE A 4 -30.34 -24.84 24.26
N ILE A 5 -31.54 -24.55 23.80
CA ILE A 5 -32.21 -23.25 23.88
C ILE A 5 -33.39 -23.37 24.84
N ALA A 6 -33.40 -22.54 25.88
CA ALA A 6 -34.49 -22.51 26.86
C ALA A 6 -35.65 -21.59 26.40
N PRO A 7 -36.88 -21.78 26.90
CA PRO A 7 -38.05 -20.98 26.47
C PRO A 7 -37.93 -19.47 26.70
N HIS A 8 -37.12 -19.05 27.67
CA HIS A 8 -36.89 -17.65 27.99
C HIS A 8 -35.61 -17.08 27.37
N ASP A 9 -34.89 -17.86 26.57
CA ASP A 9 -33.70 -17.38 25.86
C ASP A 9 -34.11 -16.48 24.68
N ARG A 10 -33.35 -15.41 24.46
CA ARG A 10 -33.49 -14.57 23.27
C ARG A 10 -32.47 -14.99 22.22
N ILE A 11 -32.93 -15.15 20.99
CA ILE A 11 -32.08 -15.54 19.86
C ILE A 11 -32.00 -14.33 18.92
N ILE A 12 -30.78 -13.93 18.57
CA ILE A 12 -30.52 -12.89 17.57
C ILE A 12 -29.73 -13.53 16.43
N LEU A 13 -30.26 -13.47 15.22
CA LEU A 13 -29.61 -13.94 14.00
C LEU A 13 -29.50 -12.77 13.03
N LYS A 14 -28.28 -12.34 12.67
CA LYS A 14 -28.03 -11.21 11.76
C LYS A 14 -28.83 -9.96 12.13
N ASN A 15 -28.80 -9.58 13.41
CA ASN A 15 -29.57 -8.48 14.00
C ASN A 15 -31.11 -8.64 13.99
N SER A 16 -31.64 -9.79 13.61
CA SER A 16 -33.07 -10.12 13.68
C SER A 16 -33.38 -11.02 14.88
N GLU A 17 -34.40 -10.66 15.66
CA GLU A 17 -34.82 -11.45 16.82
C GLU A 17 -35.68 -12.63 16.39
N ARG A 18 -35.33 -13.82 16.89
CA ARG A 18 -36.00 -15.09 16.58
C ARG A 18 -36.57 -15.72 17.87
N ARG A 19 -37.65 -16.47 17.72
CA ARG A 19 -38.24 -17.34 18.75
C ARG A 19 -38.26 -18.79 18.30
N VAL A 20 -38.18 -19.72 19.24
CA VAL A 20 -38.37 -21.15 18.96
C VAL A 20 -39.86 -21.41 18.69
N ALA A 21 -40.18 -21.97 17.53
CA ALA A 21 -41.51 -22.53 17.25
C ALA A 21 -41.60 -23.99 17.68
N GLU A 22 -40.58 -24.79 17.33
CA GLU A 22 -40.59 -26.23 17.55
C GLU A 22 -39.17 -26.73 17.80
N GLN A 23 -39.05 -27.74 18.67
CA GLN A 23 -37.80 -28.43 18.95
C GLN A 23 -37.84 -29.82 18.31
N THR A 24 -36.84 -30.13 17.48
CA THR A 24 -36.70 -31.45 16.85
C THR A 24 -35.50 -32.19 17.44
N PRO A 25 -35.40 -33.53 17.26
CA PRO A 25 -34.21 -34.27 17.69
C PRO A 25 -32.90 -33.80 17.02
N LEU A 26 -33.00 -33.18 15.84
CA LEU A 26 -31.87 -32.72 15.03
C LEU A 26 -31.53 -31.23 15.23
N GLY A 27 -32.43 -30.43 15.82
CA GLY A 27 -32.23 -28.99 15.99
C GLY A 27 -33.49 -28.22 16.42
N TYR A 28 -33.70 -27.05 15.83
CA TYR A 28 -34.79 -26.14 16.16
C TYR A 28 -35.40 -25.51 14.91
N ILE A 29 -36.71 -25.29 14.94
CA ILE A 29 -37.42 -24.46 13.96
C ILE A 29 -37.62 -23.08 14.59
N LEU A 30 -37.09 -22.05 13.94
CA LEU A 30 -37.10 -20.67 14.42
C LEU A 30 -38.03 -19.79 13.59
N VAL A 31 -38.67 -18.81 14.24
CA VAL A 31 -39.57 -17.83 13.61
C VAL A 31 -39.13 -16.42 13.96
N ARG A 32 -39.32 -15.45 13.06
CA ARG A 32 -39.05 -14.04 13.35
C ARG A 32 -40.06 -13.48 14.35
N ALA A 33 -39.58 -12.78 15.38
CA ALA A 33 -40.41 -12.36 16.52
C ALA A 33 -41.35 -11.17 16.19
N HIS A 34 -41.08 -10.39 15.13
CA HIS A 34 -41.75 -9.11 14.85
C HIS A 34 -42.45 -9.04 13.47
N GLU A 35 -42.51 -10.15 12.72
CA GLU A 35 -43.16 -10.18 11.40
C GLU A 35 -44.58 -10.76 11.50
N LYS A 36 -45.52 -10.20 10.73
CA LYS A 36 -46.91 -10.70 10.64
C LYS A 36 -47.01 -12.06 9.97
N VAL A 37 -46.01 -12.43 9.16
CA VAL A 37 -45.93 -13.71 8.47
C VAL A 37 -44.95 -14.59 9.24
N GLU A 38 -45.42 -15.75 9.71
CA GLU A 38 -44.57 -16.72 10.39
C GLU A 38 -43.66 -17.46 9.39
N LEU A 39 -42.53 -16.85 9.02
CA LEU A 39 -41.48 -17.53 8.27
C LEU A 39 -40.75 -18.52 9.18
N ARG A 40 -40.96 -19.81 8.93
CA ARG A 40 -40.34 -20.92 9.65
C ARG A 40 -39.04 -21.31 8.96
N GLU A 41 -37.93 -21.18 9.66
CA GLU A 41 -36.61 -21.57 9.19
C GLU A 41 -36.08 -22.72 10.06
N GLU A 42 -35.63 -23.80 9.44
CA GLU A 42 -35.07 -24.95 10.14
C GLU A 42 -33.55 -24.82 10.33
N PHE A 43 -33.08 -25.12 11.53
CA PHE A 43 -31.66 -25.09 11.86
C PHE A 43 -31.26 -26.35 12.63
N THR A 44 -30.27 -27.07 12.10
CA THR A 44 -29.64 -28.18 12.82
C THR A 44 -28.75 -27.69 13.95
N HIS A 45 -28.50 -28.53 14.96
CA HIS A 45 -27.54 -28.20 16.02
C HIS A 45 -26.13 -27.84 15.51
N LYS A 46 -25.73 -28.43 14.36
CA LYS A 46 -24.43 -28.13 13.72
C LYS A 46 -24.43 -26.71 13.12
N GLN A 47 -25.45 -26.36 12.36
CA GLN A 47 -25.59 -25.02 11.77
C GLN A 47 -25.70 -23.93 12.83
N ILE A 48 -26.45 -24.15 13.91
CA ILE A 48 -26.53 -23.19 15.02
C ILE A 48 -25.15 -22.92 15.61
N LYS A 49 -24.34 -23.98 15.76
CA LYS A 49 -22.96 -23.82 16.25
C LYS A 49 -22.10 -23.03 15.27
N GLU A 50 -22.14 -23.36 13.99
CA GLU A 50 -21.39 -22.65 12.94
C GLU A 50 -21.75 -21.16 12.89
N LEU A 51 -23.04 -20.82 13.04
CA LEU A 51 -23.53 -19.43 13.07
C LEU A 51 -23.09 -18.68 14.34
N ILE A 52 -22.98 -19.36 15.49
CA ILE A 52 -22.45 -18.77 16.71
C ILE A 52 -20.93 -18.55 16.59
N ASP A 53 -20.20 -19.55 16.06
CA ASP A 53 -18.75 -19.49 15.88
C ASP A 53 -18.37 -18.39 14.85
N ALA A 54 -19.21 -18.16 13.84
CA ALA A 54 -19.09 -17.06 12.88
C ALA A 54 -19.54 -15.69 13.42
N GLY A 55 -20.13 -15.63 14.63
CA GLY A 55 -20.65 -14.39 15.22
C GLY A 55 -21.95 -13.87 14.59
N GLU A 56 -22.59 -14.64 13.70
CA GLU A 56 -23.84 -14.26 13.04
C GLU A 56 -25.09 -14.53 13.92
N MET A 57 -24.97 -15.44 14.89
CA MET A 57 -26.03 -15.78 15.84
C MET A 57 -25.56 -15.60 17.29
N SER A 58 -26.38 -14.96 18.12
CA SER A 58 -26.19 -14.90 19.57
C SER A 58 -27.43 -15.40 20.32
N ILE A 59 -27.19 -16.04 21.48
CA ILE A 59 -28.24 -16.58 22.34
C ILE A 59 -28.07 -16.00 23.74
N ASP A 60 -28.95 -15.07 24.11
CA ASP A 60 -28.98 -14.45 25.43
C ASP A 60 -29.82 -15.30 26.39
N ARG A 61 -29.15 -15.92 27.37
CA ARG A 61 -29.78 -16.83 28.34
C ARG A 61 -30.80 -16.13 29.24
N ASN A 62 -31.99 -16.72 29.39
CA ASN A 62 -33.09 -16.26 30.24
C ASN A 62 -33.42 -14.77 30.05
N TRP A 63 -33.29 -14.27 28.82
CA TRP A 63 -33.55 -12.87 28.51
C TRP A 63 -34.97 -12.46 28.89
N TYR A 64 -35.98 -13.24 28.53
CA TYR A 64 -37.40 -12.92 28.77
C TYR A 64 -37.91 -13.32 30.15
N GLU A 65 -37.05 -13.84 31.02
CA GLU A 65 -37.44 -14.16 32.39
C GLU A 65 -37.87 -12.88 33.12
N SER A 66 -39.06 -12.90 33.75
CA SER A 66 -39.71 -11.72 34.33
C SER A 66 -38.83 -11.01 35.37
N GLY A 67 -38.08 -11.77 36.19
CA GLY A 67 -37.12 -11.22 37.15
C GLY A 67 -36.00 -10.42 36.47
N ARG A 68 -35.39 -10.99 35.43
CA ARG A 68 -34.29 -10.37 34.65
C ARG A 68 -34.76 -9.20 33.81
N ALA A 69 -35.93 -9.28 33.20
CA ALA A 69 -36.54 -8.17 32.47
C ALA A 69 -36.79 -6.96 33.39
N ASN A 70 -37.34 -7.19 34.57
CA ASN A 70 -37.52 -6.14 35.58
C ASN A 70 -36.18 -5.58 36.09
N ALA A 71 -35.14 -6.41 36.21
CA ALA A 71 -33.80 -5.96 36.57
C ALA A 71 -33.22 -5.00 35.52
N ARG A 72 -33.38 -5.32 34.22
CA ARG A 72 -32.94 -4.45 33.11
C ARG A 72 -33.69 -3.11 33.11
N LEU A 73 -35.02 -3.13 33.28
CA LEU A 73 -35.81 -1.90 33.41
C LEU A 73 -35.35 -1.04 34.60
N LEU A 74 -35.14 -1.67 35.76
CA LEU A 74 -34.65 -0.96 36.95
C LEU A 74 -33.21 -0.47 36.78
N ALA A 75 -32.37 -1.18 36.02
CA ALA A 75 -30.99 -0.81 35.76
C ALA A 75 -30.83 0.19 34.62
N GLY A 76 -31.80 0.32 33.71
CA GLY A 76 -31.73 1.18 32.52
C GLY A 76 -30.64 0.78 31.52
N VAL A 77 -30.15 -0.46 31.61
CA VAL A 77 -29.13 -1.05 30.73
C VAL A 77 -29.43 -2.53 30.53
N ASN A 78 -28.90 -3.10 29.45
CA ASN A 78 -29.18 -4.49 29.07
C ASN A 78 -28.19 -5.46 29.73
N THR A 79 -26.92 -5.08 29.81
CA THR A 79 -25.85 -5.90 30.37
C THR A 79 -25.01 -5.12 31.39
N LEU A 80 -24.20 -5.83 32.18
CA LEU A 80 -23.22 -5.21 33.07
C LEU A 80 -22.07 -4.55 32.30
N SER A 81 -21.76 -5.05 31.10
CA SER A 81 -20.68 -4.53 30.25
C SER A 81 -20.99 -3.13 29.72
N ASP A 82 -22.26 -2.75 29.67
CA ASP A 82 -22.70 -1.41 29.25
C ASP A 82 -22.41 -0.33 30.32
N LEU A 83 -21.85 -0.71 31.47
CA LEU A 83 -21.64 0.18 32.62
C LEU A 83 -20.17 0.52 32.86
N PRO A 84 -19.86 1.72 33.39
CA PRO A 84 -18.52 2.06 33.84
C PRO A 84 -17.99 1.07 34.88
N ALA A 85 -16.70 0.74 34.81
CA ALA A 85 -16.06 -0.26 35.68
C ALA A 85 -16.30 0.00 37.19
N ALA A 86 -16.33 1.27 37.60
CA ALA A 86 -16.62 1.65 39.00
C ALA A 86 -18.04 1.28 39.44
N GLU A 87 -19.05 1.42 38.57
CA GLU A 87 -20.42 1.00 38.87
C GLU A 87 -20.54 -0.52 38.90
N VAL A 88 -19.89 -1.22 37.97
CA VAL A 88 -19.86 -2.69 37.93
C VAL A 88 -19.21 -3.24 39.20
N PHE A 89 -18.10 -2.65 39.64
CA PHE A 89 -17.40 -3.02 40.88
C PHE A 89 -18.32 -2.90 42.10
N GLU A 90 -19.01 -1.76 42.25
CA GLU A 90 -19.97 -1.56 43.34
C GLU A 90 -21.12 -2.59 43.31
N MET A 91 -21.62 -2.94 42.12
CA MET A 91 -22.68 -3.93 41.97
C MET A 91 -22.19 -5.35 42.29
N ARG A 92 -20.99 -5.73 41.83
CA ARG A 92 -20.33 -7.01 42.17
C ARG A 92 -20.04 -7.13 43.66
N ARG A 93 -19.59 -6.03 44.28
CA ARG A 93 -19.41 -5.96 45.73
C ARG A 93 -20.71 -6.25 46.48
N ARG A 94 -21.83 -5.65 46.07
CA ARG A 94 -23.14 -5.89 46.68
C ARG A 94 -23.60 -7.33 46.49
N GLU A 95 -23.42 -7.86 45.28
CA GLU A 95 -23.71 -9.26 44.96
C GLU A 95 -22.92 -10.21 45.86
N TYR A 96 -21.62 -9.97 46.06
CA TYR A 96 -20.79 -10.78 46.95
C TYR A 96 -21.38 -10.89 48.37
N PHE A 97 -21.80 -9.76 48.97
CA PHE A 97 -22.42 -9.79 50.30
C PHE A 97 -23.77 -10.53 50.29
N VAL A 98 -24.59 -10.30 49.26
CA VAL A 98 -25.91 -10.95 49.13
C VAL A 98 -25.77 -12.46 48.95
N THR A 99 -24.94 -12.92 48.01
CA THR A 99 -24.76 -14.34 47.70
C THR A 99 -24.12 -15.09 48.86
N ASN A 100 -23.11 -14.53 49.54
CA ASN A 100 -22.51 -15.17 50.70
C ASN A 100 -23.45 -15.20 51.92
N PHE A 101 -24.31 -14.19 52.07
CA PHE A 101 -25.36 -14.24 53.09
C PHE A 101 -26.37 -15.36 52.80
N LEU A 102 -26.86 -15.47 51.56
CA LEU A 102 -27.78 -16.54 51.14
C LEU A 102 -27.16 -17.93 51.30
N LYS A 103 -25.87 -18.11 50.99
CA LYS A 103 -25.15 -19.37 51.24
C LYS A 103 -25.12 -19.74 52.72
N ARG A 104 -24.94 -18.76 53.60
CA ARG A 104 -24.94 -18.99 55.06
C ARG A 104 -26.33 -19.27 55.61
N GLU A 105 -27.35 -18.56 55.11
CA GLU A 105 -28.75 -18.83 55.43
C GLU A 105 -29.17 -20.25 54.98
N ALA A 106 -28.67 -20.73 53.84
CA ALA A 106 -28.91 -22.08 53.36
C ALA A 106 -28.17 -23.16 54.18
N ALA A 107 -26.97 -22.85 54.67
CA ALA A 107 -26.14 -23.78 55.44
C ALA A 107 -26.59 -23.90 56.91
N ASP A 108 -27.06 -22.80 57.51
CA ASP A 108 -27.47 -22.75 58.92
C ASP A 108 -28.82 -22.04 59.08
N LYS A 109 -29.84 -22.82 59.46
CA LYS A 109 -31.22 -22.34 59.70
C LYS A 109 -31.33 -21.35 60.88
N ALA A 110 -30.30 -21.22 61.71
CA ALA A 110 -30.26 -20.22 62.78
C ALA A 110 -29.98 -18.79 62.28
N VAL A 111 -29.46 -18.62 61.06
CA VAL A 111 -29.18 -17.31 60.46
C VAL A 111 -30.49 -16.65 60.01
N LYS A 112 -31.09 -15.86 60.90
CA LYS A 112 -32.30 -15.08 60.62
C LYS A 112 -31.98 -13.75 59.92
N ARG A 113 -32.93 -13.19 59.17
CA ARG A 113 -32.83 -11.87 58.51
C ARG A 113 -33.05 -10.66 59.44
N THR A 114 -32.72 -10.78 60.73
CA THR A 114 -32.78 -9.69 61.74
C THR A 114 -31.54 -8.80 61.64
N ASP A 115 -31.59 -7.56 62.15
CA ASP A 115 -30.47 -6.61 62.02
C ASP A 115 -29.19 -7.09 62.73
N GLU A 116 -29.33 -7.75 63.87
CA GLU A 116 -28.23 -8.34 64.67
C GLU A 116 -27.55 -9.48 63.91
N CYS A 117 -28.31 -10.49 63.48
CA CYS A 117 -27.77 -11.62 62.73
C CYS A 117 -27.15 -11.21 61.38
N ILE A 118 -27.74 -10.22 60.69
CA ILE A 118 -27.16 -9.68 59.45
C ILE A 118 -25.83 -8.97 59.74
N LYS A 119 -25.72 -8.22 60.84
CA LYS A 119 -24.47 -7.53 61.22
C LYS A 119 -23.35 -8.52 61.50
N ASP A 120 -23.65 -9.59 62.23
CA ASP A 120 -22.68 -10.66 62.52
C ASP A 120 -22.29 -11.43 61.25
N ALA A 121 -23.26 -11.69 60.38
CA ALA A 121 -23.01 -12.31 59.09
C ALA A 121 -22.09 -11.43 58.22
N ILE A 122 -22.31 -10.12 58.15
CA ILE A 122 -21.45 -9.18 57.40
C ILE A 122 -20.00 -9.26 57.89
N ALA A 123 -19.77 -9.22 59.21
CA ALA A 123 -18.43 -9.29 59.78
C ALA A 123 -17.71 -10.59 59.37
N LYS A 124 -18.39 -11.72 59.50
CA LYS A 124 -17.86 -13.03 59.10
C LYS A 124 -17.66 -13.14 57.57
N ILE A 125 -18.47 -12.46 56.74
CA ILE A 125 -18.36 -12.51 55.26
C ILE A 125 -17.08 -11.79 54.81
N GLU A 126 -16.75 -10.69 55.46
CA GLU A 126 -15.52 -9.95 55.17
C GLU A 126 -14.27 -10.70 55.63
N GLU A 127 -14.33 -11.35 56.79
CA GLU A 127 -13.21 -12.15 57.30
C GLU A 127 -12.88 -13.32 56.38
N ALA A 128 -13.90 -13.98 55.82
CA ALA A 128 -13.77 -15.09 54.89
C ALA A 128 -13.43 -14.67 53.44
N ARG A 129 -13.21 -13.37 53.18
CA ARG A 129 -12.93 -12.88 51.84
C ARG A 129 -11.50 -13.27 51.41
N PRO A 130 -11.31 -13.87 50.22
CA PRO A 130 -9.98 -14.11 49.69
C PRO A 130 -9.30 -12.77 49.42
N LYS A 131 -8.15 -12.55 50.06
CA LYS A 131 -7.29 -11.38 49.81
C LYS A 131 -6.47 -11.63 48.55
N LEU A 132 -6.48 -10.71 47.61
CA LEU A 132 -5.64 -10.77 46.42
C LEU A 132 -4.25 -10.20 46.76
N GLU A 133 -3.18 -10.89 46.35
CA GLU A 133 -1.82 -10.38 46.51
C GLU A 133 -1.62 -9.10 45.69
N ALA A 134 -1.00 -8.09 46.31
CA ALA A 134 -0.70 -6.83 45.65
C ALA A 134 0.49 -7.04 44.69
N HIS A 135 0.26 -6.95 43.39
CA HIS A 135 1.34 -6.82 42.43
C HIS A 135 1.79 -5.36 42.30
N CYS A 136 3.10 -5.17 42.27
CA CYS A 136 3.77 -3.88 42.19
C CYS A 136 3.21 -3.05 41.02
N ASN A 137 2.88 -1.78 41.26
CA ASN A 137 2.38 -0.77 40.30
C ASN A 137 0.87 -0.73 39.98
N ARG A 138 -0.02 -1.38 40.75
CA ARG A 138 -1.46 -1.11 40.66
C ARG A 138 -2.04 -0.66 42.01
N PRO A 139 -3.02 0.27 42.05
CA PRO A 139 -3.74 0.57 43.28
C PRO A 139 -4.32 -0.72 43.86
N ASN A 140 -4.22 -0.88 45.18
CA ASN A 140 -4.52 -2.13 45.87
C ASN A 140 -5.94 -2.59 45.53
N PRO A 141 -6.13 -3.71 44.80
CA PRO A 141 -7.46 -4.20 44.41
C PRO A 141 -8.37 -4.54 45.60
N ASP A 142 -7.78 -4.64 46.80
CA ASP A 142 -8.43 -5.16 47.99
C ASP A 142 -9.14 -4.09 48.85
N GLU A 143 -8.95 -2.80 48.54
CA GLU A 143 -9.49 -1.68 49.32
C GLU A 143 -10.99 -1.45 49.03
N TRP A 144 -11.84 -2.26 49.66
CA TRP A 144 -13.28 -2.09 49.54
C TRP A 144 -13.78 -0.89 50.35
N PRO A 145 -14.79 -0.15 49.86
CA PRO A 145 -15.45 0.89 50.63
C PRO A 145 -16.04 0.37 51.94
N LYS A 146 -16.36 1.29 52.85
CA LYS A 146 -16.92 1.03 54.19
C LYS A 146 -18.03 -0.03 54.17
N ARG A 147 -18.00 -0.92 55.18
CA ARG A 147 -18.93 -2.04 55.39
C ARG A 147 -20.39 -1.62 55.17
N PRO A 148 -21.22 -2.43 54.49
CA PRO A 148 -22.64 -2.14 54.38
C PRO A 148 -23.33 -2.20 55.74
N SER A 149 -24.38 -1.40 55.93
CA SER A 149 -25.26 -1.54 57.10
C SER A 149 -26.21 -2.72 56.93
N ALA A 150 -26.67 -3.32 58.04
CA ALA A 150 -27.64 -4.42 58.02
C ALA A 150 -28.91 -4.07 57.23
N ARG A 151 -29.41 -2.83 57.40
CA ARG A 151 -30.53 -2.28 56.61
C ARG A 151 -30.25 -2.24 55.11
N SER A 152 -29.03 -1.91 54.71
CA SER A 152 -28.63 -1.87 53.29
C SER A 152 -28.58 -3.27 52.69
N LEU A 153 -27.98 -4.23 53.40
CA LEU A 153 -27.91 -5.62 52.95
C LEU A 153 -29.31 -6.27 52.86
N ARG A 154 -30.19 -6.04 53.84
CA ARG A 154 -31.60 -6.50 53.76
C ARG A 154 -32.32 -5.95 52.54
N ARG A 155 -32.13 -4.66 52.23
CA ARG A 155 -32.71 -4.03 51.04
C ARG A 155 -32.17 -4.67 49.75
N TRP A 156 -30.87 -4.97 49.70
CA TRP A 156 -30.24 -5.63 48.56
C TRP A 156 -30.73 -7.07 48.39
N LEU A 157 -30.84 -7.85 49.47
CA LEU A 157 -31.41 -9.21 49.47
C LEU A 157 -32.81 -9.21 48.85
N LYS A 158 -33.70 -8.33 49.35
CA LYS A 158 -35.08 -8.21 48.83
C LYS A 158 -35.11 -7.85 47.35
N GLN A 159 -34.22 -6.97 46.89
CA GLN A 159 -34.13 -6.60 45.47
C GLN A 159 -33.59 -7.76 44.63
N TYR A 160 -32.51 -8.40 45.07
CA TYR A 160 -31.86 -9.48 44.35
C TYR A 160 -32.80 -10.68 44.17
N GLU A 161 -33.51 -11.09 45.21
CA GLU A 161 -34.48 -12.19 45.14
C GLU A 161 -35.69 -11.85 44.26
N LYS A 162 -36.26 -10.64 44.43
CA LYS A 162 -37.41 -10.19 43.62
C LYS A 162 -37.11 -10.15 42.12
N HIS A 163 -35.84 -9.94 41.76
CA HIS A 163 -35.39 -9.78 40.38
C HIS A 163 -34.63 -11.01 39.86
N GLY A 164 -34.89 -12.20 40.42
CA GLY A 164 -34.37 -13.48 39.88
C GLY A 164 -32.86 -13.64 40.04
N ALA A 165 -32.31 -13.19 41.18
CA ALA A 165 -30.87 -13.24 41.48
C ALA A 165 -29.99 -12.55 40.43
N ASN A 166 -30.49 -11.45 39.83
CA ASN A 166 -29.75 -10.70 38.83
C ASN A 166 -28.98 -9.52 39.47
N THR A 167 -27.67 -9.46 39.22
CA THR A 167 -26.77 -8.38 39.66
C THR A 167 -27.25 -6.99 39.24
N LEU A 168 -27.90 -6.85 38.08
CA LEU A 168 -28.42 -5.59 37.55
C LEU A 168 -29.37 -4.88 38.53
N ALA A 169 -30.12 -5.64 39.33
CA ALA A 169 -31.05 -5.09 40.32
C ALA A 169 -30.35 -4.29 41.44
N LEU A 170 -29.04 -4.46 41.61
CA LEU A 170 -28.26 -3.84 42.69
C LEU A 170 -27.63 -2.49 42.29
N ARG A 171 -27.92 -1.98 41.08
CA ARG A 171 -27.39 -0.69 40.58
C ARG A 171 -27.87 0.50 41.43
N ASN A 172 -26.99 1.49 41.59
CA ASN A 172 -27.32 2.73 42.30
C ASN A 172 -28.35 3.60 41.54
N LYS A 173 -29.19 4.31 42.31
CA LYS A 173 -30.22 5.21 41.78
C LYS A 173 -29.75 6.68 41.63
N PHE A 174 -28.48 6.99 41.87
CA PHE A 174 -27.95 8.37 41.79
C PHE A 174 -28.17 9.04 40.44
N ARG A 175 -28.32 8.26 39.36
CA ARG A 175 -28.67 8.79 38.04
C ARG A 175 -30.01 9.52 37.99
N PHE A 176 -30.92 9.25 38.93
CA PHE A 176 -32.19 9.95 39.08
C PHE A 176 -32.09 11.20 39.97
N CYS A 177 -30.91 11.48 40.50
CA CYS A 177 -30.61 12.66 41.29
C CYS A 177 -29.95 13.75 40.42
N GLY A 178 -30.04 15.00 40.85
CA GLY A 178 -29.44 16.15 40.16
C GLY A 178 -30.47 17.00 39.43
N ASN A 179 -30.15 18.28 39.26
CA ASN A 179 -31.04 19.23 38.61
C ASN A 179 -30.95 19.07 37.07
N ARG A 180 -31.95 18.43 36.46
CA ARG A 180 -31.97 18.13 35.02
C ARG A 180 -32.50 19.28 34.16
N ILE A 181 -33.16 20.26 34.79
CA ILE A 181 -33.63 21.49 34.17
C ILE A 181 -32.78 22.59 34.79
N SER A 182 -31.95 23.26 34.00
CA SER A 182 -31.16 24.37 34.51
C SER A 182 -32.12 25.43 35.09
N ASN A 183 -32.13 25.64 36.41
CA ASN A 183 -32.90 26.73 37.07
C ASN A 183 -32.35 28.13 36.73
N MET A 184 -31.56 28.25 35.66
CA MET A 184 -30.99 29.52 35.21
C MET A 184 -32.06 30.28 34.44
N ASP A 185 -32.13 31.59 34.69
CA ASP A 185 -33.01 32.48 33.96
C ASP A 185 -32.78 32.36 32.43
N PRO A 186 -33.84 32.32 31.61
CA PRO A 186 -33.71 32.21 30.14
C PRO A 186 -32.83 33.29 29.51
N GLU A 187 -32.85 34.52 30.03
CA GLU A 187 -32.04 35.62 29.52
C GLU A 187 -30.55 35.39 29.83
N MET A 188 -30.25 34.86 31.01
CA MET A 188 -28.87 34.50 31.39
C MET A 188 -28.35 33.31 30.61
N LEU A 189 -29.21 32.35 30.30
CA LEU A 189 -28.88 31.22 29.44
C LEU A 189 -28.57 31.71 28.01
N ARG A 190 -29.32 32.70 27.50
CA ARG A 190 -29.05 33.34 26.20
C ARG A 190 -27.68 34.03 26.18
N VAL A 191 -27.35 34.82 27.20
CA VAL A 191 -26.03 35.47 27.34
C VAL A 191 -24.92 34.43 27.41
N LEU A 192 -25.11 33.36 28.20
CA LEU A 192 -24.14 32.27 28.30
C LEU A 192 -23.91 31.56 26.96
N ILE A 193 -24.97 31.27 26.19
CA ILE A 193 -24.86 30.66 24.86
C ILE A 193 -24.13 31.59 23.90
N LYS A 194 -24.52 32.88 23.86
CA LYS A 194 -23.89 33.89 23.00
C LYS A 194 -22.38 33.92 23.19
N HIS A 195 -21.91 33.98 24.44
CA HIS A 195 -20.48 33.98 24.76
C HIS A 195 -19.81 32.62 24.58
N ALA A 196 -20.52 31.51 24.76
CA ALA A 196 -19.96 30.20 24.42
C ALA A 196 -19.70 30.06 22.91
N VAL A 197 -20.61 30.57 22.06
CA VAL A 197 -20.47 30.55 20.60
C VAL A 197 -19.37 31.52 20.11
N SER A 198 -19.13 32.63 20.80
CA SER A 198 -18.03 33.54 20.43
C SER A 198 -16.63 32.92 20.56
N TYR A 199 -16.52 31.75 21.21
CA TYR A 199 -15.31 30.93 21.18
C TYR A 199 -14.98 30.36 19.78
N CYS A 200 -16.00 30.19 18.94
CA CYS A 200 -15.89 29.73 17.55
C CYS A 200 -15.43 30.87 16.64
N ASN A 201 -14.20 31.35 16.82
CA ASN A 201 -13.65 32.48 16.08
C ASN A 201 -12.21 32.20 15.60
N LEU A 202 -11.90 32.60 14.36
CA LEU A 202 -10.60 32.53 13.71
C LEU A 202 -9.48 33.23 14.48
N GLU A 203 -9.80 34.31 15.21
CA GLU A 203 -8.86 35.06 16.08
C GLU A 203 -8.47 34.29 17.35
N ARG A 204 -9.16 33.17 17.64
CA ARG A 204 -8.87 32.26 18.75
C ARG A 204 -8.86 32.95 20.14
N PRO A 205 -9.92 33.72 20.51
CA PRO A 205 -10.00 34.33 21.83
C PRO A 205 -9.89 33.28 22.95
N THR A 206 -9.19 33.65 24.03
CA THR A 206 -9.06 32.76 25.18
C THR A 206 -10.38 32.67 25.95
N VAL A 207 -10.63 31.53 26.61
CA VAL A 207 -11.82 31.37 27.47
C VAL A 207 -11.88 32.45 28.56
N ASN A 208 -10.71 32.93 29.02
CA ASN A 208 -10.63 33.99 30.02
C ASN A 208 -11.09 35.34 29.48
N LEU A 209 -10.73 35.67 28.23
CA LEU A 209 -11.17 36.89 27.58
C LEU A 209 -12.69 36.90 27.40
N ILE A 210 -13.24 35.81 26.85
CA ILE A 210 -14.69 35.64 26.68
C ILE A 210 -15.42 35.75 28.02
N TYR A 211 -14.87 35.15 29.07
CA TYR A 211 -15.44 35.23 30.41
C TYR A 211 -15.51 36.68 30.93
N LYS A 212 -14.45 37.47 30.74
CA LYS A 212 -14.44 38.90 31.11
C LYS A 212 -15.44 39.70 30.30
N THR A 213 -15.57 39.44 28.99
CA THR A 213 -16.57 40.10 28.14
C THR A 213 -18.00 39.75 28.57
N MET A 214 -18.24 38.50 28.94
CA MET A 214 -19.51 38.05 29.50
C MET A 214 -19.83 38.75 30.82
N GLN A 215 -18.84 38.88 31.73
CA GLN A 215 -19.00 39.62 32.98
C GLN A 215 -19.38 41.09 32.76
N ALA A 216 -18.73 41.74 31.78
CA ALA A 216 -19.04 43.13 31.44
C ALA A 216 -20.47 43.29 30.88
N GLU A 217 -20.92 42.39 30.01
CA GLU A 217 -22.31 42.40 29.48
C GLU A 217 -23.34 42.18 30.61
N ILE A 218 -23.08 41.24 31.52
CA ILE A 218 -23.97 40.98 32.66
C ILE A 218 -23.98 42.17 33.64
N ALA A 219 -22.84 42.84 33.84
CA ALA A 219 -22.76 44.05 34.67
C ALA A 219 -23.60 45.19 34.08
N ALA A 220 -23.54 45.41 32.77
CA ALA A 220 -24.36 46.40 32.07
C ALA A 220 -25.86 46.09 32.22
N LEU A 221 -26.27 44.83 31.98
CA LEU A 221 -27.66 44.40 32.18
C LEU A 221 -28.13 44.62 33.63
N ASN A 222 -27.25 44.43 34.61
CA ASN A 222 -27.58 44.64 36.01
C ASN A 222 -27.79 46.13 36.36
N VAL A 223 -27.10 47.07 35.70
CA VAL A 223 -27.34 48.51 35.87
C VAL A 223 -28.74 48.88 35.38
N ASP A 224 -29.13 48.39 34.20
CA ASP A 224 -30.46 48.64 33.63
C ASP A 224 -31.56 48.03 34.50
N ARG A 225 -31.33 46.83 35.04
CA ARG A 225 -32.28 46.16 35.93
C ARG A 225 -32.46 46.89 37.26
N GLU A 226 -31.38 47.43 37.82
CA GLU A 226 -31.42 48.22 39.04
C GLU A 226 -32.17 49.54 38.84
N ALA A 227 -31.97 50.22 37.70
CA ALA A 227 -32.74 51.40 37.33
C ALA A 227 -34.26 51.11 37.19
N ASN A 228 -34.62 49.88 36.83
CA ASN A 228 -36.00 49.40 36.72
C ASN A 228 -36.54 48.69 37.97
N GLY A 229 -35.80 48.68 39.09
CA GLY A 229 -36.23 48.05 40.35
C GLY A 229 -36.28 46.52 40.33
N LEU A 230 -35.62 45.86 39.37
CA LEU A 230 -35.58 44.41 39.22
C LEU A 230 -34.36 43.79 39.95
N PRO A 231 -34.45 42.53 40.40
CA PRO A 231 -33.32 41.84 41.03
C PRO A 231 -32.18 41.61 40.03
N ARG A 232 -30.94 41.77 40.53
CA ARG A 232 -29.71 41.55 39.77
C ARG A 232 -29.54 40.08 39.38
N TYR A 233 -29.01 39.85 38.19
CA TYR A 233 -28.58 38.53 37.75
C TYR A 233 -27.24 38.13 38.38
N ALA A 234 -27.17 36.86 38.79
CA ALA A 234 -25.93 36.23 39.21
C ALA A 234 -25.10 35.82 37.99
N CYS A 235 -23.84 36.25 37.96
CA CYS A 235 -22.94 35.87 36.87
C CYS A 235 -22.58 34.37 36.97
N PRO A 236 -22.73 33.58 35.89
CA PRO A 236 -22.26 32.20 35.85
C PRO A 236 -20.75 32.12 36.11
N GLY A 237 -20.31 31.07 36.81
CA GLY A 237 -18.89 30.78 36.98
C GLY A 237 -18.19 30.45 35.66
N LYS A 238 -16.86 30.62 35.61
CA LYS A 238 -16.04 30.32 34.43
C LYS A 238 -16.12 28.84 34.03
N GLU A 239 -16.31 27.96 34.99
CA GLU A 239 -16.52 26.52 34.82
C GLU A 239 -17.85 26.23 34.10
N THR A 240 -18.86 27.07 34.29
CA THR A 240 -20.16 26.94 33.61
C THR A 240 -20.03 27.35 32.14
N LEU A 241 -19.33 28.44 31.85
CA LEU A 241 -18.98 28.82 30.48
C LEU A 241 -18.12 27.74 29.80
N SER A 242 -17.11 27.23 30.49
CA SER A 242 -16.22 26.17 29.97
C SER A 242 -16.98 24.87 29.69
N ARG A 243 -17.92 24.48 30.55
CA ARG A 243 -18.82 23.34 30.31
C ARG A 243 -19.71 23.57 29.10
N LYS A 244 -20.22 24.80 28.91
CA LYS A 244 -21.03 25.13 27.75
C LYS A 244 -20.24 25.09 26.45
N ILE A 245 -19.01 25.61 26.44
CA ILE A 245 -18.08 25.50 25.29
C ILE A 245 -17.81 24.02 24.96
N LYS A 246 -17.54 23.19 25.96
CA LYS A 246 -17.33 21.74 25.76
C LYS A 246 -18.56 20.99 25.25
N SER A 247 -19.76 21.54 25.41
CA SER A 247 -20.99 20.95 24.88
C SER A 247 -21.25 21.30 23.41
N LEU A 248 -20.50 22.25 22.84
CA LEU A 248 -20.56 22.55 21.42
C LEU A 248 -19.95 21.41 20.60
N ASN A 249 -20.35 21.31 19.32
CA ASN A 249 -19.80 20.31 18.42
C ASN A 249 -18.29 20.52 18.24
N ALA A 250 -17.49 19.53 18.62
CA ALA A 250 -16.03 19.61 18.58
C ALA A 250 -15.49 19.86 17.17
N PHE A 251 -16.16 19.34 16.14
CA PHE A 251 -15.81 19.56 14.74
C PHE A 251 -16.01 21.03 14.35
N GLU A 252 -17.19 21.59 14.64
CA GLU A 252 -17.53 22.98 14.31
C GLU A 252 -16.62 23.96 15.04
N VAL A 253 -16.39 23.75 16.35
CA VAL A 253 -15.47 24.59 17.14
C VAL A 253 -14.07 24.59 16.53
N TYR A 254 -13.59 23.44 16.08
CA TYR A 254 -12.26 23.35 15.48
C TYR A 254 -12.23 23.97 14.07
N ALA A 255 -13.26 23.73 13.27
CA ALA A 255 -13.40 24.31 11.93
C ALA A 255 -13.44 25.84 11.98
N SER A 256 -14.17 26.43 12.93
CA SER A 256 -14.23 27.89 13.10
C SER A 256 -12.92 28.51 13.58
N ARG A 257 -12.04 27.74 14.24
CA ARG A 257 -10.77 28.25 14.80
C ARG A 257 -9.55 27.95 13.93
N TYR A 258 -9.60 26.89 13.12
CA TYR A 258 -8.48 26.38 12.33
C TYR A 258 -8.80 26.17 10.85
N GLY A 259 -10.05 26.38 10.41
CA GLY A 259 -10.52 26.14 9.06
C GLY A 259 -11.09 24.74 8.85
N ILE A 260 -12.02 24.63 7.88
CA ILE A 260 -12.74 23.38 7.57
C ILE A 260 -11.80 22.27 7.09
N ALA A 261 -10.78 22.60 6.29
CA ALA A 261 -9.80 21.63 5.79
C ALA A 261 -9.05 20.94 6.95
N ASN A 262 -8.53 21.71 7.90
CA ASN A 262 -7.84 21.19 9.08
C ASN A 262 -8.76 20.40 10.01
N ALA A 263 -10.03 20.79 10.11
CA ALA A 263 -11.03 20.04 10.87
C ALA A 263 -11.32 18.68 10.23
N ARG A 264 -11.47 18.63 8.90
CA ARG A 264 -11.63 17.37 8.16
C ARG A 264 -10.46 16.42 8.40
N THR A 265 -9.22 16.92 8.40
CA THR A 265 -8.04 16.07 8.69
C THR A 265 -8.02 15.58 10.14
N LYS A 266 -8.28 16.45 11.12
CA LYS A 266 -8.21 16.08 12.55
C LYS A 266 -9.32 15.12 12.99
N PHE A 267 -10.52 15.29 12.44
CA PHE A 267 -11.71 14.50 12.79
C PHE A 267 -12.05 13.47 11.71
N ALA A 268 -11.18 13.27 10.72
CA ALA A 268 -11.31 12.16 9.79
C ALA A 268 -11.41 10.87 10.61
N MET A 269 -12.41 10.04 10.29
CA MET A 269 -12.38 8.68 10.79
C MET A 269 -11.07 8.06 10.33
N VAL A 270 -10.32 7.47 11.26
CA VAL A 270 -9.30 6.49 10.91
C VAL A 270 -10.09 5.27 10.45
N SER A 271 -10.62 5.29 9.22
CA SER A 271 -10.96 4.04 8.57
C SER A 271 -9.65 3.25 8.50
N GLY A 272 -9.71 1.94 8.68
CA GLY A 272 -8.64 1.09 8.17
C GLY A 272 -8.32 1.57 6.75
N GLY A 273 -7.03 1.63 6.40
CA GLY A 273 -6.64 1.91 5.02
C GLY A 273 -7.32 0.92 4.07
N LEU A 274 -7.21 1.15 2.76
CA LEU A 274 -7.73 0.24 1.72
C LEU A 274 -7.68 -1.23 2.20
N ASP A 275 -8.82 -1.92 2.22
CA ASP A 275 -8.95 -3.33 2.61
C ASP A 275 -8.25 -4.21 1.56
N VAL A 276 -6.92 -4.16 1.55
CA VAL A 276 -6.06 -4.98 0.71
C VAL A 276 -5.78 -6.24 1.50
N THR A 277 -6.35 -7.34 1.06
CA THR A 277 -6.35 -8.64 1.77
C THR A 277 -5.42 -9.66 1.12
N ARG A 278 -5.04 -9.45 -0.15
CA ARG A 278 -4.25 -10.40 -0.94
C ARG A 278 -2.97 -9.76 -1.47
N PRO A 279 -1.89 -10.52 -1.68
CA PRO A 279 -0.68 -9.99 -2.29
C PRO A 279 -0.99 -9.58 -3.72
N LEU A 280 -0.35 -8.51 -4.21
CA LEU A 280 -0.54 -7.95 -5.54
C LEU A 280 -1.95 -7.42 -5.83
N GLN A 281 -2.87 -7.41 -4.87
CA GLN A 281 -4.19 -6.82 -5.06
C GLN A 281 -4.09 -5.31 -5.31
N HIS A 282 -3.21 -4.63 -4.56
CA HIS A 282 -2.97 -3.20 -4.70
C HIS A 282 -1.49 -2.89 -4.48
N VAL A 283 -0.90 -2.21 -5.46
CA VAL A 283 0.46 -1.69 -5.37
C VAL A 283 0.47 -0.17 -5.41
N GLN A 284 1.37 0.41 -4.63
CA GLN A 284 1.65 1.84 -4.66
C GLN A 284 2.99 2.06 -5.37
N ILE A 285 3.02 3.08 -6.23
CA ILE A 285 4.22 3.45 -6.98
C ILE A 285 4.56 4.89 -6.63
N ASP A 286 5.81 5.12 -6.28
CA ASP A 286 6.28 6.46 -5.91
C ASP A 286 7.75 6.63 -6.32
N GLU A 287 8.16 7.89 -6.46
CA GLU A 287 9.51 8.27 -6.83
C GLU A 287 10.14 9.15 -5.74
N TRP A 288 11.29 8.72 -5.21
CA TRP A 288 12.02 9.46 -4.19
C TRP A 288 13.34 10.00 -4.73
N THR A 289 13.62 11.28 -4.50
CA THR A 289 14.91 11.88 -4.85
C THR A 289 15.93 11.67 -3.72
N ILE A 290 17.03 10.98 -4.05
CA ILE A 290 18.15 10.76 -3.14
C ILE A 290 18.95 12.06 -3.02
N GLN A 291 19.12 12.54 -1.79
CA GLN A 291 19.98 13.69 -1.51
C GLN A 291 21.44 13.23 -1.34
N LEU A 292 22.15 13.05 -2.45
CA LEU A 292 23.54 12.57 -2.46
C LEU A 292 24.49 13.44 -1.64
N HIS A 293 24.30 14.77 -1.66
CA HIS A 293 25.09 15.69 -0.84
C HIS A 293 24.89 15.43 0.67
N THR A 294 23.68 15.14 1.13
CA THR A 294 23.39 14.80 2.53
C THR A 294 24.09 13.52 2.94
N ILE A 295 24.15 12.54 2.02
CA ILE A 295 24.90 11.30 2.24
C ILE A 295 26.40 11.62 2.32
N ALA A 296 26.96 12.36 1.36
CA ALA A 296 28.38 12.74 1.37
C ALA A 296 28.80 13.53 2.62
N SER A 297 27.98 14.48 3.09
CA SER A 297 28.21 15.21 4.34
C SER A 297 28.14 14.31 5.56
N ALA A 298 27.15 13.41 5.64
CA ALA A 298 27.04 12.44 6.74
C ALA A 298 28.21 11.45 6.79
N LEU A 299 28.84 11.18 5.64
CA LEU A 299 30.04 10.35 5.50
C LEU A 299 31.33 11.04 5.97
N GLY A 300 31.28 12.31 6.35
CA GLY A 300 32.48 13.12 6.64
C GLY A 300 33.36 13.34 5.40
N LEU A 301 32.83 13.06 4.21
CA LEU A 301 33.56 13.28 2.95
C LEU A 301 33.67 14.76 2.62
N ASP A 302 32.90 15.62 3.30
CA ASP A 302 32.99 17.07 3.11
C ASP A 302 34.44 17.55 3.21
N GLU A 303 35.23 17.12 4.21
CA GLU A 303 36.62 17.58 4.36
C GLU A 303 37.58 17.05 3.27
N LEU A 304 37.19 15.99 2.58
CA LEU A 304 37.97 15.33 1.51
C LEU A 304 37.51 15.74 0.10
N MET A 305 36.58 16.69 0.01
CA MET A 305 35.95 17.15 -1.22
C MET A 305 36.24 18.63 -1.45
N THR A 306 36.60 18.99 -2.68
CA THR A 306 36.76 20.38 -3.08
C THR A 306 35.39 21.07 -3.16
N GLU A 307 35.39 22.40 -3.22
CA GLU A 307 34.16 23.18 -3.32
C GLU A 307 33.41 22.92 -4.65
N GLU A 308 34.14 22.57 -5.71
CA GLU A 308 33.60 22.12 -7.00
C GLU A 308 32.88 20.78 -6.87
N ASP A 309 33.44 19.85 -6.10
CA ASP A 309 32.88 18.51 -5.90
C ASP A 309 31.58 18.52 -5.09
N ARG A 310 31.49 19.39 -4.08
CA ARG A 310 30.26 19.59 -3.31
C ARG A 310 29.16 20.17 -4.20
N LYS A 311 29.51 21.11 -5.08
CA LYS A 311 28.57 21.70 -6.04
C LYS A 311 28.10 20.69 -7.10
N TYR A 312 28.97 19.78 -7.52
CA TYR A 312 28.65 18.67 -8.42
C TYR A 312 27.69 17.66 -7.77
N LEU A 313 27.94 17.22 -6.53
CA LEU A 313 27.01 16.33 -5.82
C LEU A 313 25.65 16.99 -5.50
N GLN A 314 25.61 18.30 -5.34
CA GLN A 314 24.36 19.06 -5.20
C GLN A 314 23.57 19.14 -6.51
N THR A 315 24.22 19.02 -7.67
CA THR A 315 23.57 19.06 -8.98
C THR A 315 23.07 17.68 -9.43
N GLN A 316 23.71 16.60 -8.98
CA GLN A 316 23.26 15.23 -9.27
C GLN A 316 22.00 14.85 -8.46
N ARG A 317 20.89 14.60 -9.16
CA ARG A 317 19.63 14.15 -8.57
C ARG A 317 19.34 12.72 -8.99
N LEU A 318 19.85 11.75 -8.23
CA LEU A 318 19.41 10.36 -8.40
C LEU A 318 18.02 10.19 -7.79
N LYS A 319 17.18 9.43 -8.48
CA LYS A 319 15.81 9.16 -8.10
C LYS A 319 15.56 7.67 -8.05
N VAL A 320 14.80 7.23 -7.05
CA VAL A 320 14.38 5.84 -6.87
C VAL A 320 12.89 5.74 -7.15
N CYS A 321 12.52 5.13 -8.27
CA CYS A 321 11.15 4.73 -8.52
C CYS A 321 10.92 3.35 -7.89
N LEU A 322 9.96 3.21 -6.99
CA LEU A 322 9.71 1.99 -6.21
C LEU A 322 8.26 1.55 -6.32
N ILE A 323 8.03 0.23 -6.41
CA ILE A 323 6.71 -0.39 -6.34
C ILE A 323 6.60 -1.19 -5.04
N LEU A 324 5.60 -0.84 -4.23
CA LEU A 324 5.32 -1.47 -2.95
C LEU A 324 3.97 -2.20 -2.98
N ASP A 325 3.95 -3.45 -2.56
CA ASP A 325 2.71 -4.18 -2.28
C ASP A 325 2.08 -3.71 -0.96
N VAL A 326 0.82 -3.28 -1.00
CA VAL A 326 0.16 -2.69 0.16
C VAL A 326 -0.16 -3.75 1.21
N ALA A 327 -0.60 -4.95 0.83
CA ALA A 327 -0.98 -6.01 1.77
C ALA A 327 0.23 -6.52 2.59
N THR A 328 1.34 -6.81 1.92
CA THR A 328 2.52 -7.45 2.53
C THR A 328 3.61 -6.46 2.92
N ARG A 329 3.52 -5.21 2.47
CA ARG A 329 4.60 -4.20 2.57
C ARG A 329 5.87 -4.60 1.84
N CYS A 330 5.84 -5.60 0.95
CA CYS A 330 7.02 -6.00 0.19
C CYS A 330 7.31 -5.03 -0.95
N VAL A 331 8.57 -4.66 -1.10
CA VAL A 331 9.06 -4.02 -2.33
C VAL A 331 9.08 -5.06 -3.45
N LEU A 332 8.30 -4.81 -4.51
CA LEU A 332 8.21 -5.70 -5.68
C LEU A 332 9.30 -5.41 -6.71
N GLY A 333 9.76 -4.17 -6.79
CA GLY A 333 10.80 -3.75 -7.71
C GLY A 333 11.13 -2.27 -7.53
N PHE A 334 12.33 -1.87 -7.96
CA PHE A 334 12.74 -0.48 -7.96
C PHE A 334 13.75 -0.20 -9.09
N ARG A 335 13.85 1.05 -9.52
CA ARG A 335 14.88 1.54 -10.46
C ARG A 335 15.51 2.81 -9.91
N ILE A 336 16.82 2.95 -10.11
CA ILE A 336 17.57 4.15 -9.71
C ILE A 336 18.03 4.86 -10.97
N SER A 337 17.48 6.04 -11.25
CA SER A 337 17.80 6.81 -12.46
C SER A 337 18.14 8.26 -12.11
N SER A 338 18.97 8.92 -12.92
CA SER A 338 19.10 10.38 -12.91
C SER A 338 17.95 11.08 -13.65
N ARG A 339 17.17 10.34 -14.43
CA ARG A 339 16.00 10.81 -15.18
C ARG A 339 14.74 10.56 -14.35
N SER A 340 13.68 11.28 -14.70
CA SER A 340 12.35 11.14 -14.11
C SER A 340 11.35 11.10 -15.24
N ASP A 341 11.27 9.94 -15.88
CA ASP A 341 10.45 9.74 -17.07
C ASP A 341 9.62 8.46 -16.97
N HIS A 342 8.63 8.36 -17.87
CA HIS A 342 7.74 7.21 -17.94
C HIS A 342 8.48 5.89 -18.23
N GLN A 343 9.67 5.94 -18.85
CA GLN A 343 10.47 4.75 -19.15
C GLN A 343 11.00 4.12 -17.87
N THR A 344 11.40 4.93 -16.90
CA THR A 344 11.77 4.48 -15.55
C THR A 344 10.60 3.77 -14.86
N ALA A 345 9.40 4.35 -14.90
CA ALA A 345 8.19 3.71 -14.35
C ALA A 345 7.90 2.34 -14.99
N ILE A 346 7.98 2.26 -16.33
CA ILE A 346 7.75 1.01 -17.06
C ILE A 346 8.84 -0.03 -16.72
N ALA A 347 10.11 0.39 -16.60
CA ALA A 347 11.22 -0.49 -16.23
C ALA A 347 11.09 -1.03 -14.79
N THR A 348 10.56 -0.23 -13.87
CA THR A 348 10.24 -0.66 -12.50
C THR A 348 9.10 -1.68 -12.49
N LEU A 349 8.04 -1.44 -13.27
CA LEU A 349 6.93 -2.38 -13.41
C LEU A 349 7.37 -3.71 -14.05
N SER A 350 8.24 -3.66 -15.06
CA SER A 350 8.85 -4.85 -15.66
C SER A 350 9.61 -5.68 -14.61
N MET A 351 10.34 -5.02 -13.70
CA MET A 351 11.05 -5.69 -12.60
C MET A 351 10.09 -6.33 -11.59
N ALA A 352 8.94 -5.71 -11.31
CA ALA A 352 7.92 -6.27 -10.42
C ALA A 352 7.33 -7.59 -10.93
N VAL A 353 7.28 -7.80 -12.26
CA VAL A 353 6.75 -9.03 -12.88
C VAL A 353 7.82 -10.01 -13.35
N THR A 354 9.07 -9.84 -12.90
CA THR A 354 10.21 -10.70 -13.26
C THR A 354 10.81 -11.37 -12.02
N ASP A 355 11.40 -12.56 -12.20
CA ASP A 355 12.20 -13.21 -11.16
C ASP A 355 13.45 -12.38 -10.85
N LYS A 356 13.60 -12.01 -9.59
CA LYS A 356 14.68 -11.15 -9.09
C LYS A 356 15.74 -11.92 -8.31
N ASN A 357 15.64 -13.25 -8.23
CA ASN A 357 16.63 -14.05 -7.49
C ASN A 357 18.04 -13.93 -8.08
N SER A 358 18.16 -13.82 -9.41
CA SER A 358 19.46 -13.54 -10.06
C SER A 358 20.01 -12.17 -9.68
N ILE A 359 19.14 -11.16 -9.53
CA ILE A 359 19.50 -9.79 -9.11
C ILE A 359 19.94 -9.79 -7.64
N ALA A 360 19.21 -10.49 -6.76
CA ALA A 360 19.58 -10.62 -5.35
C ALA A 360 20.92 -11.35 -5.17
N ALA A 361 21.13 -12.46 -5.89
CA ALA A 361 22.40 -13.20 -5.86
C ALA A 361 23.57 -12.35 -6.37
N ALA A 362 23.37 -11.62 -7.47
CA ALA A 362 24.33 -10.70 -8.05
C ALA A 362 24.70 -9.55 -7.08
N ALA A 363 23.73 -9.06 -6.30
CA ALA A 363 23.97 -8.04 -5.28
C ALA A 363 24.72 -8.57 -4.03
N GLY A 364 24.87 -9.89 -3.90
CA GLY A 364 25.45 -10.55 -2.73
C GLY A 364 24.49 -10.64 -1.55
N CYS A 365 23.18 -10.67 -1.80
CA CYS A 365 22.17 -10.92 -0.77
C CYS A 365 22.28 -12.34 -0.22
N LYS A 366 21.87 -12.52 1.03
CA LYS A 366 21.78 -13.84 1.68
C LYS A 366 20.40 -14.46 1.51
N SER A 367 19.37 -13.62 1.42
CA SER A 367 17.98 -14.04 1.18
C SER A 367 17.63 -13.98 -0.32
N ASP A 368 16.59 -14.72 -0.69
CA ASP A 368 15.98 -14.67 -2.02
C ASP A 368 15.03 -13.46 -2.14
N TRP A 369 14.63 -13.14 -3.37
CA TRP A 369 13.65 -12.07 -3.65
C TRP A 369 12.46 -12.62 -4.45
N PRO A 370 11.58 -13.42 -3.82
CA PRO A 370 10.56 -14.19 -4.50
C PRO A 370 9.32 -13.37 -4.91
N MET A 371 9.21 -12.11 -4.48
CA MET A 371 8.02 -11.30 -4.71
C MET A 371 7.90 -10.89 -6.18
N GLN A 372 7.00 -11.51 -6.93
CA GLN A 372 6.76 -11.24 -8.34
C GLN A 372 5.30 -11.48 -8.72
N GLY A 373 4.83 -10.76 -9.74
CA GLY A 373 3.55 -11.01 -10.39
C GLY A 373 2.83 -9.73 -10.81
N PRO A 374 1.89 -9.81 -11.77
CA PRO A 374 1.12 -8.65 -12.20
C PRO A 374 0.09 -8.26 -11.13
N PRO A 375 0.09 -7.00 -10.66
CA PRO A 375 -0.90 -6.54 -9.70
C PRO A 375 -2.29 -6.34 -10.31
N SER A 376 -3.33 -6.37 -9.48
CA SER A 376 -4.69 -6.05 -9.95
C SER A 376 -4.91 -4.55 -10.10
N LEU A 377 -4.32 -3.76 -9.20
CA LEU A 377 -4.49 -2.32 -9.11
C LEU A 377 -3.15 -1.65 -8.84
N ALA A 378 -2.83 -0.60 -9.59
CA ALA A 378 -1.69 0.28 -9.34
C ALA A 378 -2.16 1.69 -9.04
N SER A 379 -1.71 2.24 -7.92
CA SER A 379 -1.92 3.64 -7.54
C SER A 379 -0.59 4.39 -7.48
N PRO A 380 -0.13 4.93 -8.62
CA PRO A 380 1.00 5.85 -8.64
C PRO A 380 0.62 7.21 -8.04
N ASP A 381 1.63 8.00 -7.68
CA ASP A 381 1.44 9.42 -7.42
C ASP A 381 1.07 10.18 -8.72
N ALA A 382 0.57 11.42 -8.60
CA ALA A 382 0.17 12.22 -9.75
C ALA A 382 1.39 12.82 -10.52
N GLY A 383 2.57 12.21 -10.40
CA GLY A 383 3.75 12.59 -11.16
C GLY A 383 3.49 12.48 -12.66
N SER A 384 4.04 13.44 -13.42
CA SER A 384 3.84 13.52 -14.88
C SER A 384 4.27 12.24 -15.62
N MET A 385 5.23 11.48 -15.08
CA MET A 385 5.66 10.20 -15.62
C MET A 385 4.58 9.12 -15.58
N PHE A 386 3.70 9.14 -14.58
CA PHE A 386 2.64 8.15 -14.39
C PHE A 386 1.33 8.50 -15.13
N LEU A 387 1.20 9.74 -15.58
CA LEU A 387 0.10 10.21 -16.44
C LEU A 387 0.37 9.98 -17.93
N HIS A 388 1.57 9.54 -18.29
CA HIS A 388 1.98 9.38 -19.68
C HIS A 388 1.28 8.18 -20.33
N GLU A 389 0.76 8.36 -21.56
CA GLU A 389 -0.03 7.35 -22.28
C GLU A 389 0.70 5.99 -22.39
N ALA A 390 2.00 6.00 -22.71
CA ALA A 390 2.81 4.79 -22.78
C ALA A 390 2.79 3.94 -21.50
N PHE A 391 2.74 4.58 -20.32
CA PHE A 391 2.65 3.86 -19.05
C PHE A 391 1.26 3.25 -18.85
N HIS A 392 0.20 4.00 -19.16
CA HIS A 392 -1.18 3.50 -19.15
C HIS A 392 -1.39 2.32 -20.10
N ASN A 393 -0.82 2.38 -21.31
CA ASN A 393 -0.90 1.29 -22.29
C ASN A 393 -0.25 0.01 -21.77
N VAL A 394 0.88 0.12 -21.07
CA VAL A 394 1.54 -1.03 -20.43
C VAL A 394 0.67 -1.61 -19.31
N LEU A 395 0.11 -0.76 -18.43
CA LEU A 395 -0.78 -1.22 -17.36
C LEU A 395 -2.00 -1.94 -17.93
N ALA A 396 -2.66 -1.37 -18.93
CA ALA A 396 -3.81 -1.96 -19.61
C ALA A 396 -3.47 -3.30 -20.26
N THR A 397 -2.30 -3.40 -20.92
CA THR A 397 -1.84 -4.66 -21.55
C THR A 397 -1.57 -5.75 -20.51
N CYS A 398 -1.12 -5.39 -19.31
CA CYS A 398 -0.96 -6.30 -18.18
C CYS A 398 -2.28 -6.61 -17.45
N GLY A 399 -3.40 -5.99 -17.82
CA GLY A 399 -4.68 -6.11 -17.11
C GLY A 399 -4.70 -5.41 -15.73
N ILE A 400 -3.82 -4.43 -15.53
CA ILE A 400 -3.68 -3.69 -14.27
C ILE A 400 -4.60 -2.47 -14.30
N VAL A 401 -5.48 -2.35 -13.31
CA VAL A 401 -6.32 -1.17 -13.15
C VAL A 401 -5.48 0.00 -12.65
N TYR A 402 -5.58 1.14 -13.32
CA TYR A 402 -4.96 2.38 -12.88
C TYR A 402 -5.93 3.17 -12.00
N GLU A 403 -5.53 3.48 -10.77
CA GLU A 403 -6.29 4.34 -9.87
C GLU A 403 -5.44 5.52 -9.42
N ASN A 404 -5.83 6.72 -9.86
CA ASN A 404 -5.27 7.96 -9.34
C ASN A 404 -5.67 8.12 -7.87
N ALA A 405 -4.68 8.09 -6.97
CA ALA A 405 -4.93 8.40 -5.56
C ALA A 405 -5.50 9.83 -5.45
N PRO A 406 -6.76 10.02 -4.99
CA PRO A 406 -7.40 11.32 -5.01
C PRO A 406 -6.55 12.37 -4.29
N ALA A 407 -6.33 13.51 -4.95
CA ALA A 407 -5.56 14.61 -4.40
C ALA A 407 -6.20 15.07 -3.07
N GLY A 408 -5.48 14.93 -1.96
CA GLY A 408 -5.92 15.39 -0.63
C GLY A 408 -6.10 14.31 0.45
N LEU A 409 -6.01 13.02 0.11
CA LEU A 409 -6.01 11.93 1.11
C LEU A 409 -4.59 11.37 1.31
N SER A 410 -3.75 12.11 2.04
CA SER A 410 -2.37 11.72 2.36
C SER A 410 -2.26 10.37 3.08
N HIS A 411 -3.30 9.95 3.82
CA HIS A 411 -3.31 8.67 4.53
C HIS A 411 -3.27 7.45 3.58
N LEU A 412 -3.77 7.58 2.34
CA LEU A 412 -3.71 6.49 1.35
C LEU A 412 -2.29 6.29 0.79
N ARG A 413 -1.37 7.24 1.01
CA ARG A 413 0.02 7.23 0.51
C ARG A 413 1.06 6.94 1.59
N GLY A 414 0.64 6.87 2.86
CA GLY A 414 1.55 6.76 4.00
C GLY A 414 2.35 5.45 4.07
N HIS A 415 2.14 4.49 3.17
CA HIS A 415 2.90 3.25 3.15
C HIS A 415 4.25 3.42 2.46
N VAL A 416 4.26 3.90 1.21
CA VAL A 416 5.52 4.12 0.47
C VAL A 416 6.34 5.25 1.10
N GLU A 417 5.70 6.33 1.54
CA GLU A 417 6.37 7.41 2.28
C GLU A 417 7.08 6.88 3.55
N ARG A 418 6.46 5.93 4.26
CA ARG A 418 7.07 5.28 5.43
C ARG A 418 8.26 4.41 5.05
N VAL A 419 8.21 3.72 3.91
CA VAL A 419 9.36 2.95 3.40
C VAL A 419 10.53 3.89 3.11
N PHE A 420 10.28 5.02 2.45
CA PHE A 420 11.33 6.01 2.20
C PHE A 420 11.88 6.64 3.50
N GLY A 421 11.01 6.93 4.47
CA GLY A 421 11.45 7.38 5.80
C GLY A 421 12.28 6.33 6.54
N THR A 422 11.91 5.06 6.44
CA THR A 422 12.65 3.93 7.03
C THR A 422 14.00 3.75 6.35
N MET A 423 14.07 3.88 5.04
CA MET A 423 15.32 3.88 4.29
C MET A 423 16.21 5.05 4.71
N HIS A 424 15.69 6.28 4.77
CA HIS A 424 16.47 7.44 5.21
C HIS A 424 17.04 7.27 6.61
N THR A 425 16.29 6.66 7.54
CA THR A 425 16.73 6.48 8.93
C THR A 425 17.62 5.26 9.15
N SER A 426 17.39 4.15 8.45
CA SER A 426 18.11 2.89 8.68
C SER A 426 19.27 2.65 7.72
N LEU A 427 19.15 3.05 6.46
CA LEU A 427 20.18 2.81 5.45
C LEU A 427 21.28 3.90 5.47
N MET A 428 20.90 5.16 5.66
CA MET A 428 21.85 6.29 5.64
C MET A 428 23.00 6.15 6.66
N PRO A 429 22.78 5.71 7.90
CA PRO A 429 23.87 5.50 8.86
C PRO A 429 24.84 4.37 8.49
N HIS A 430 24.47 3.42 7.62
CA HIS A 430 25.37 2.34 7.22
C HIS A 430 26.37 2.76 6.15
N PHE A 431 26.08 3.84 5.43
CA PHE A 431 27.07 4.46 4.56
C PHE A 431 28.22 5.05 5.40
N THR A 432 27.92 5.63 6.57
CA THR A 432 28.88 6.44 7.37
C THR A 432 29.95 5.65 8.11
N GLY A 433 29.78 4.32 8.27
CA GLY A 433 30.58 3.55 9.23
C GLY A 433 31.67 2.63 8.68
N ARG A 434 31.57 2.09 7.45
CA ARG A 434 32.48 0.98 7.03
C ARG A 434 32.86 0.90 5.56
N SER A 435 31.97 1.24 4.62
CA SER A 435 32.25 0.98 3.20
C SER A 435 33.20 2.00 2.55
N PHE A 436 33.29 3.23 3.11
CA PHE A 436 34.14 4.28 2.55
C PHE A 436 35.59 4.25 3.03
N SER A 437 35.87 3.69 4.22
CA SER A 437 37.24 3.58 4.73
C SER A 437 38.18 2.91 3.72
N ASN A 438 37.77 1.79 3.12
CA ASN A 438 38.59 1.05 2.14
C ASN A 438 38.81 1.76 0.79
N VAL A 439 37.94 2.70 0.40
CA VAL A 439 38.07 3.47 -0.86
C VAL A 439 38.83 4.77 -0.61
N VAL A 440 38.65 5.37 0.56
CA VAL A 440 39.35 6.58 1.03
C VAL A 440 40.81 6.27 1.42
N ASP A 441 41.09 5.08 1.98
CA ASP A 441 42.44 4.63 2.35
C ASP A 441 43.33 4.33 1.12
N LYS A 442 42.73 4.13 -0.06
CA LYS A 442 43.44 4.02 -1.35
C LYS A 442 43.53 5.39 -2.02
N GLY A 443 44.14 6.34 -1.32
CA GLY A 443 44.27 7.73 -1.76
C GLY A 443 44.92 7.85 -3.14
N GLU A 444 44.16 8.38 -4.11
CA GLU A 444 44.59 9.16 -5.29
C GLU A 444 43.44 9.46 -6.30
N TYR A 445 42.18 9.13 -6.03
CA TYR A 445 41.07 9.38 -6.96
C TYR A 445 40.45 10.78 -6.84
N LYS A 446 40.15 11.43 -7.98
CA LYS A 446 39.40 12.72 -8.06
C LYS A 446 37.95 12.52 -7.63
N ALA A 447 37.25 13.57 -7.18
CA ALA A 447 35.92 13.38 -6.61
C ALA A 447 34.83 13.00 -7.64
N GLU A 448 34.99 13.37 -8.91
CA GLU A 448 34.16 12.85 -10.01
C GLU A 448 34.22 11.32 -10.08
N GLU A 449 35.41 10.74 -9.85
CA GLU A 449 35.63 9.29 -9.79
C GLU A 449 35.07 8.67 -8.49
N ARG A 450 35.08 9.41 -7.37
CA ARG A 450 34.48 8.94 -6.10
C ARG A 450 32.95 8.95 -6.14
N ALA A 451 32.35 9.99 -6.71
CA ALA A 451 30.90 10.11 -6.92
C ALA A 451 30.39 9.04 -7.89
N SER A 452 31.15 8.76 -8.95
CA SER A 452 30.81 7.70 -9.92
C SER A 452 30.91 6.29 -9.31
N ILE A 453 31.90 6.04 -8.45
CA ILE A 453 32.01 4.80 -7.66
C ILE A 453 30.79 4.64 -6.75
N PHE A 454 30.34 5.72 -6.09
CA PHE A 454 29.15 5.67 -5.24
C PHE A 454 27.88 5.37 -6.04
N SER A 455 27.66 6.05 -7.17
CA SER A 455 26.51 5.76 -8.04
C SER A 455 26.53 4.33 -8.59
N ALA A 456 27.71 3.77 -8.87
CA ALA A 456 27.85 2.40 -9.35
C ALA A 456 27.58 1.34 -8.27
N GLN A 457 27.89 1.62 -7.01
CA GLN A 457 27.66 0.70 -5.88
C GLN A 457 26.26 0.84 -5.26
N LEU A 458 25.59 1.96 -5.47
CA LEU A 458 24.30 2.27 -4.87
C LEU A 458 23.22 1.22 -5.18
N PRO A 459 23.06 0.70 -6.41
CA PRO A 459 22.12 -0.38 -6.69
C PRO A 459 22.37 -1.63 -5.87
N GLN A 460 23.64 -2.05 -5.75
CA GLN A 460 24.01 -3.21 -4.97
C GLN A 460 23.63 -3.05 -3.50
N ILE A 461 23.99 -1.90 -2.93
CA ILE A 461 23.73 -1.60 -1.51
C ILE A 461 22.23 -1.52 -1.27
N PHE A 462 21.49 -0.87 -2.17
CA PHE A 462 20.05 -0.72 -2.02
C PHE A 462 19.32 -2.05 -2.17
N THR A 463 19.70 -2.90 -3.14
CA THR A 463 19.17 -4.28 -3.26
C THR A 463 19.41 -5.08 -2.00
N ARG A 464 20.62 -5.04 -1.46
CA ARG A 464 20.96 -5.79 -0.25
C ARG A 464 20.18 -5.31 0.97
N TRP A 465 19.98 -4.00 1.10
CA TRP A 465 19.15 -3.46 2.17
C TRP A 465 17.68 -3.87 2.01
N VAL A 466 17.11 -3.79 0.80
CA VAL A 466 15.72 -4.20 0.55
C VAL A 466 15.52 -5.66 0.91
N VAL A 467 16.37 -6.55 0.38
CA VAL A 467 16.22 -8.00 0.46
C VAL A 467 16.61 -8.53 1.85
N ASP A 468 17.80 -8.22 2.35
CA ASP A 468 18.31 -8.83 3.60
C ASP A 468 17.83 -8.10 4.86
N VAL A 469 17.49 -6.80 4.77
CA VAL A 469 17.17 -5.97 5.94
C VAL A 469 15.69 -5.63 5.98
N TYR A 470 15.18 -4.88 4.99
CA TYR A 470 13.81 -4.37 5.02
C TYR A 470 12.77 -5.49 5.02
N HIS A 471 12.87 -6.46 4.10
CA HIS A 471 11.92 -7.58 4.03
C HIS A 471 11.95 -8.48 5.27
N HIS A 472 13.03 -8.49 6.04
CA HIS A 472 13.19 -9.30 7.25
C HIS A 472 13.08 -8.50 8.56
N THR A 473 12.75 -7.22 8.51
CA THR A 473 12.54 -6.40 9.71
C THR A 473 11.06 -6.42 10.12
N PRO A 474 10.73 -6.66 11.41
CA PRO A 474 9.35 -6.60 11.91
C PRO A 474 8.67 -5.27 11.59
N HIS A 475 7.45 -5.32 11.06
CA HIS A 475 6.70 -4.13 10.64
C HIS A 475 5.44 -3.94 11.48
N SER A 476 5.26 -2.75 12.06
CA SER A 476 4.12 -2.45 12.95
C SER A 476 2.76 -2.53 12.23
N GLY A 477 2.72 -2.14 10.95
CA GLY A 477 1.54 -2.28 10.09
C GLY A 477 1.24 -3.71 9.62
N LEU A 478 2.00 -4.70 10.10
CA LEU A 478 1.79 -6.15 9.87
C LEU A 478 1.72 -6.90 11.21
N GLU A 479 1.30 -6.21 12.29
CA GLU A 479 1.20 -6.78 13.64
C GLU A 479 2.51 -7.41 14.15
N GLY A 480 3.65 -6.86 13.70
CA GLY A 480 4.98 -7.35 14.08
C GLY A 480 5.54 -8.47 13.19
N LYS A 481 4.81 -8.94 12.18
CA LYS A 481 5.36 -9.81 11.14
C LYS A 481 6.35 -9.03 10.26
N THR A 482 7.30 -9.75 9.66
CA THR A 482 8.18 -9.20 8.63
C THR A 482 7.45 -9.18 7.27
N PRO A 483 7.77 -8.24 6.36
CA PRO A 483 7.19 -8.24 5.02
C PRO A 483 7.37 -9.59 4.29
N TYR A 484 8.55 -10.20 4.40
CA TYR A 484 8.83 -11.51 3.80
C TYR A 484 7.88 -12.60 4.29
N ASN A 485 7.65 -12.69 5.60
CA ASN A 485 6.75 -13.69 6.16
C ASN A 485 5.29 -13.40 5.79
N ALA A 486 4.88 -12.13 5.79
CA ALA A 486 3.54 -11.76 5.35
C ALA A 486 3.29 -12.11 3.88
N TRP A 487 4.28 -11.92 3.00
CA TRP A 487 4.22 -12.38 1.61
C TRP A 487 4.06 -13.89 1.54
N LYS A 488 4.89 -14.65 2.24
CA LYS A 488 4.82 -16.12 2.24
C LYS A 488 3.45 -16.63 2.70
N ASP A 489 2.96 -16.13 3.83
CA ASP A 489 1.66 -16.51 4.40
C ASP A 489 0.52 -16.21 3.41
N LEU A 490 0.49 -15.01 2.84
CA LEU A 490 -0.59 -14.58 1.93
C LEU A 490 -0.52 -15.26 0.55
N VAL A 491 0.68 -15.59 0.05
CA VAL A 491 0.82 -16.38 -1.18
C VAL A 491 0.39 -17.84 -0.95
N GLU A 492 0.65 -18.41 0.23
CA GLU A 492 0.16 -19.74 0.58
C GLU A 492 -1.38 -19.78 0.67
N GLU A 493 -2.01 -18.71 1.16
CA GLU A 493 -3.47 -18.61 1.28
C GLU A 493 -4.19 -18.28 -0.04
N PHE A 494 -3.68 -17.30 -0.80
CA PHE A 494 -4.39 -16.74 -1.97
C PHE A 494 -3.74 -17.03 -3.32
N GLY A 495 -2.46 -17.43 -3.35
CA GLY A 495 -1.66 -17.56 -4.57
C GLY A 495 -1.28 -16.21 -5.20
N VAL A 496 -0.58 -16.30 -6.34
CA VAL A 496 -0.23 -15.16 -7.20
C VAL A 496 -0.52 -15.47 -8.67
N ASN A 497 -0.82 -14.43 -9.44
CA ASN A 497 -1.00 -14.56 -10.88
C ASN A 497 0.32 -14.96 -11.56
N ALA A 498 0.23 -15.78 -12.60
CA ALA A 498 1.39 -16.17 -13.40
C ALA A 498 2.08 -14.94 -14.02
N CYS A 499 3.40 -14.89 -13.91
CA CYS A 499 4.18 -13.84 -14.56
C CYS A 499 4.19 -14.02 -16.09
N PRO A 500 4.24 -12.93 -16.87
CA PRO A 500 4.32 -13.04 -18.33
C PRO A 500 5.62 -13.75 -18.75
N THR A 501 5.54 -14.59 -19.78
CA THR A 501 6.72 -15.27 -20.35
C THR A 501 7.72 -14.24 -20.93
N PRO A 502 9.01 -14.59 -21.14
CA PRO A 502 9.98 -13.65 -21.75
C PRO A 502 9.50 -13.03 -23.07
N HIS A 503 8.80 -13.80 -23.92
CA HIS A 503 8.20 -13.30 -25.16
C HIS A 503 7.05 -12.30 -24.90
N GLN A 504 6.14 -12.62 -23.98
CA GLN A 504 5.07 -11.70 -23.59
C GLN A 504 5.64 -10.43 -22.96
N ARG A 505 6.66 -10.55 -22.09
CA ARG A 505 7.37 -9.42 -21.50
C ARG A 505 7.99 -8.53 -22.58
N ARG A 506 8.63 -9.09 -23.61
CA ARG A 506 9.13 -8.27 -24.74
C ARG A 506 8.01 -7.59 -25.51
N ASN A 507 6.88 -8.26 -25.68
CA ASN A 507 5.73 -7.62 -26.32
C ASN A 507 5.16 -6.49 -25.47
N ILE A 508 5.13 -6.62 -24.14
CA ILE A 508 4.57 -5.61 -23.22
C ILE A 508 5.56 -4.45 -22.99
N PHE A 509 6.80 -4.79 -22.65
CA PHE A 509 7.83 -3.87 -22.15
C PHE A 509 8.93 -3.60 -23.17
N GLY A 510 8.94 -4.21 -24.36
CA GLY A 510 9.95 -3.92 -25.38
C GLY A 510 9.80 -2.50 -25.94
N VAL A 511 10.92 -1.93 -26.43
CA VAL A 511 10.92 -0.68 -27.18
C VAL A 511 10.52 -0.98 -28.62
N GLU A 512 9.52 -0.27 -29.13
CA GLU A 512 9.04 -0.43 -30.51
C GLU A 512 9.91 0.38 -31.48
N LEU A 513 10.37 -0.29 -32.52
CA LEU A 513 11.31 0.17 -33.54
C LEU A 513 10.81 -0.28 -34.91
N GLU A 514 11.29 0.38 -35.96
CA GLU A 514 11.05 -0.03 -37.35
C GLU A 514 12.38 -0.46 -37.95
N ARG A 515 12.43 -1.64 -38.57
CA ARG A 515 13.64 -2.19 -39.18
C ARG A 515 13.32 -2.78 -40.54
N ALA A 516 14.24 -2.59 -41.48
CA ALA A 516 14.18 -3.23 -42.78
C ALA A 516 14.37 -4.74 -42.63
N LEU A 517 13.52 -5.49 -43.32
CA LEU A 517 13.66 -6.91 -43.56
C LEU A 517 14.43 -7.12 -44.87
N ASP A 518 15.52 -7.87 -44.80
CA ASP A 518 16.28 -8.32 -45.98
C ASP A 518 16.43 -9.85 -46.00
N GLN A 519 17.19 -10.36 -46.97
CA GLN A 519 17.46 -11.81 -47.11
C GLN A 519 18.12 -12.42 -45.86
N SER A 520 18.90 -11.62 -45.11
CA SER A 520 19.55 -12.03 -43.87
C SER A 520 18.64 -11.93 -42.63
N GLY A 521 17.42 -11.42 -42.80
CA GLY A 521 16.41 -11.25 -41.76
C GLY A 521 16.35 -9.80 -41.27
N VAL A 522 16.21 -9.64 -39.95
CA VAL A 522 16.20 -8.32 -39.30
C VAL A 522 17.53 -8.13 -38.59
N VAL A 523 18.15 -6.95 -38.77
CA VAL A 523 19.40 -6.58 -38.08
C VAL A 523 19.10 -5.56 -36.99
N MET A 524 19.60 -5.83 -35.78
CA MET A 524 19.39 -4.98 -34.60
C MET A 524 20.61 -5.08 -33.67
N ALA A 525 21.15 -3.95 -33.21
CA ALA A 525 22.40 -3.86 -32.41
C ALA A 525 23.61 -4.65 -32.98
N GLY A 526 23.75 -4.72 -34.31
CA GLY A 526 24.81 -5.50 -34.99
C GLY A 526 24.60 -7.02 -34.97
N ASN A 527 23.42 -7.48 -34.56
CA ASN A 527 23.01 -8.88 -34.50
C ASN A 527 21.94 -9.17 -35.55
N GLN A 528 22.05 -10.34 -36.20
CA GLN A 528 21.06 -10.84 -37.15
C GLN A 528 20.02 -11.72 -36.43
N TYR A 529 18.76 -11.51 -36.78
CA TYR A 529 17.61 -12.25 -36.28
C TYR A 529 16.89 -12.90 -37.45
N HIS A 530 16.77 -14.22 -37.40
CA HIS A 530 16.27 -15.00 -38.51
C HIS A 530 15.44 -16.20 -38.03
N SER A 531 14.38 -16.53 -38.76
CA SER A 531 13.53 -17.70 -38.52
C SER A 531 12.94 -18.19 -39.84
N LYS A 532 12.54 -19.47 -39.89
CA LYS A 532 11.90 -20.05 -41.08
C LYS A 532 10.61 -19.32 -41.46
N GLU A 533 9.85 -18.91 -40.46
CA GLU A 533 8.60 -18.17 -40.62
C GLU A 533 8.83 -16.76 -41.17
N LEU A 534 9.85 -16.06 -40.65
CA LEU A 534 10.23 -14.74 -41.16
C LEU A 534 10.76 -14.82 -42.59
N HIS A 535 11.49 -15.89 -42.93
CA HIS A 535 11.96 -16.11 -44.30
C HIS A 535 10.81 -16.41 -45.26
N ALA A 536 9.84 -17.25 -44.88
CA ALA A 536 8.64 -17.50 -45.67
C ALA A 536 7.82 -16.22 -45.90
N TRP A 537 7.78 -15.32 -44.91
CA TRP A 537 7.16 -14.00 -45.07
C TRP A 537 7.95 -13.10 -46.04
N TYR A 538 9.28 -13.11 -45.96
CA TYR A 538 10.15 -12.41 -46.90
C TYR A 538 9.94 -12.88 -48.34
N GLU A 539 9.80 -14.18 -48.59
CA GLU A 539 9.52 -14.73 -49.92
C GLU A 539 8.19 -14.22 -50.51
N GLN A 540 7.21 -13.91 -49.65
CA GLN A 540 5.89 -13.43 -50.09
C GLN A 540 5.87 -11.92 -50.37
N VAL A 541 6.53 -11.11 -49.53
CA VAL A 541 6.37 -9.65 -49.53
C VAL A 541 7.63 -8.93 -50.05
N GLY A 542 8.76 -9.62 -50.10
CA GLY A 542 10.06 -9.03 -50.42
C GLY A 542 10.59 -8.12 -49.32
N SER A 543 11.54 -7.26 -49.68
CA SER A 543 12.15 -6.31 -48.73
C SER A 543 11.13 -5.23 -48.32
N CYS A 544 10.86 -5.14 -47.02
CA CYS A 544 9.90 -4.18 -46.45
C CYS A 544 10.35 -3.73 -45.05
N GLU A 545 9.73 -2.68 -44.52
CA GLU A 545 9.93 -2.28 -43.12
C GLU A 545 8.93 -2.99 -42.21
N LEU A 546 9.44 -3.58 -41.12
CA LEU A 546 8.64 -4.26 -40.12
C LEU A 546 8.79 -3.59 -38.75
N LYS A 547 7.71 -3.64 -37.97
CA LYS A 547 7.75 -3.25 -36.56
C LYS A 547 8.44 -4.32 -35.74
N VAL A 548 9.34 -3.89 -34.87
CA VAL A 548 10.16 -4.75 -34.01
C VAL A 548 10.05 -4.25 -32.57
N ARG A 549 9.79 -5.15 -31.62
CA ARG A 549 9.92 -4.88 -30.19
C ARG A 549 11.20 -5.51 -29.66
N PHE A 550 12.00 -4.69 -28.99
CA PHE A 550 13.30 -5.07 -28.45
C PHE A 550 13.36 -4.89 -26.93
N ASP A 551 13.87 -5.89 -26.22
CA ASP A 551 14.13 -5.82 -24.77
C ASP A 551 15.64 -5.71 -24.54
N ALA A 552 16.08 -4.57 -24.00
CA ALA A 552 17.49 -4.34 -23.70
C ALA A 552 18.04 -5.27 -22.60
N SER A 553 17.16 -5.93 -21.84
CA SER A 553 17.55 -6.88 -20.78
C SER A 553 17.85 -8.29 -21.32
N ASP A 554 17.40 -8.62 -22.53
CA ASP A 554 17.65 -9.90 -23.21
C ASP A 554 17.63 -9.72 -24.74
N ILE A 555 18.83 -9.64 -25.32
CA ILE A 555 19.05 -9.45 -26.75
C ILE A 555 19.02 -10.77 -27.55
N GLY A 556 18.72 -11.90 -26.90
CA GLY A 556 18.73 -13.21 -27.56
C GLY A 556 17.61 -13.42 -28.58
N HIS A 557 16.53 -12.64 -28.48
CA HIS A 557 15.43 -12.68 -29.43
C HIS A 557 14.84 -11.28 -29.60
N VAL A 558 14.13 -11.07 -30.71
CA VAL A 558 13.28 -9.89 -30.97
C VAL A 558 11.85 -10.33 -31.22
N SER A 559 10.88 -9.43 -31.05
CA SER A 559 9.51 -9.69 -31.50
C SER A 559 9.25 -8.89 -32.76
N VAL A 560 8.89 -9.54 -33.87
CA VAL A 560 8.67 -8.90 -35.16
C VAL A 560 7.19 -9.03 -35.54
N TRP A 561 6.60 -7.94 -36.02
CA TRP A 561 5.20 -7.92 -36.46
C TRP A 561 5.11 -8.42 -37.90
N PHE A 562 4.56 -9.62 -38.11
CA PHE A 562 4.25 -10.17 -39.44
C PHE A 562 3.11 -11.19 -39.34
N GLY A 563 2.40 -11.45 -40.44
CA GLY A 563 1.28 -12.40 -40.43
C GLY A 563 0.16 -12.04 -39.45
N ASN A 564 -0.10 -10.73 -39.25
CA ASN A 564 -1.09 -10.17 -38.32
C ASN A 564 -0.82 -10.44 -36.82
N GLY A 565 0.43 -10.72 -36.42
CA GLY A 565 0.77 -10.92 -35.01
C GLY A 565 2.22 -10.61 -34.68
N TRP A 566 2.52 -10.58 -33.37
CA TRP A 566 3.88 -10.49 -32.85
C TRP A 566 4.50 -11.88 -32.75
N ASN A 567 5.52 -12.15 -33.55
CA ASN A 567 6.24 -13.42 -33.56
C ASN A 567 7.64 -13.25 -32.97
N ALA A 568 8.08 -14.21 -32.17
CA ALA A 568 9.40 -14.20 -31.58
C ALA A 568 10.45 -14.75 -32.56
N VAL A 569 11.44 -13.93 -32.90
CA VAL A 569 12.52 -14.30 -33.82
C VAL A 569 13.83 -14.39 -33.02
N PRO A 570 14.49 -15.56 -32.97
CA PRO A 570 15.77 -15.71 -32.28
C PRO A 570 16.89 -15.01 -33.02
N SER A 571 17.92 -14.59 -32.28
CA SER A 571 19.20 -14.28 -32.90
C SER A 571 19.82 -15.55 -33.47
N ILE A 572 20.52 -15.42 -34.60
CA ILE A 572 21.33 -16.50 -35.17
C ILE A 572 22.41 -16.95 -34.15
N ARG A 573 22.88 -16.02 -33.31
CA ARG A 573 23.91 -16.30 -32.30
C ARG A 573 23.25 -16.82 -31.03
N GLU A 574 23.41 -18.11 -30.76
CA GLU A 574 22.84 -18.74 -29.55
C GLU A 574 23.42 -18.17 -28.24
N GLY A 575 24.67 -17.67 -28.26
CA GLY A 575 25.35 -17.10 -27.10
C GLY A 575 24.78 -15.77 -26.58
N LEU A 576 23.85 -15.17 -27.32
CA LEU A 576 23.20 -13.91 -26.93
C LEU A 576 21.96 -14.09 -26.05
N ARG A 577 21.48 -15.34 -25.87
CA ARG A 577 20.31 -15.63 -25.03
C ARG A 577 20.60 -15.29 -23.57
N GLY A 578 19.81 -14.38 -22.99
CA GLY A 578 19.97 -13.92 -21.61
C GLY A 578 21.09 -12.90 -21.42
N MET A 579 21.63 -12.33 -22.50
CA MET A 579 22.59 -11.24 -22.47
C MET A 579 21.87 -9.90 -22.57
N ASP A 580 22.27 -8.92 -21.77
CA ASP A 580 21.76 -7.56 -21.87
C ASP A 580 22.53 -6.73 -22.92
N LEU A 581 21.92 -5.66 -23.40
CA LEU A 581 22.48 -4.78 -24.43
C LEU A 581 23.75 -4.05 -23.95
N HIS A 582 23.82 -3.67 -22.68
CA HIS A 582 24.95 -2.90 -22.15
C HIS A 582 26.22 -3.75 -22.17
N THR A 583 26.14 -4.96 -21.63
CA THR A 583 27.25 -5.93 -21.67
C THR A 583 27.64 -6.27 -23.10
N TRP A 584 26.67 -6.45 -24.00
CA TRP A 584 26.99 -6.66 -25.43
C TRP A 584 27.75 -5.49 -26.03
N THR A 585 27.35 -4.26 -25.71
CA THR A 585 28.02 -3.05 -26.19
C THR A 585 29.44 -2.96 -25.65
N GLU A 586 29.68 -3.30 -24.38
CA GLU A 586 31.02 -3.37 -23.80
C GLU A 586 31.89 -4.43 -24.49
N ILE A 587 31.35 -5.63 -24.74
CA ILE A 587 32.03 -6.71 -25.47
C ILE A 587 32.47 -6.23 -26.84
N VAL A 588 31.55 -5.65 -27.62
CA VAL A 588 31.87 -5.17 -28.97
C VAL A 588 32.88 -4.03 -28.92
N THR A 589 32.80 -3.15 -27.92
CA THR A 589 33.74 -2.03 -27.76
C THR A 589 35.15 -2.53 -27.39
N ASP A 590 35.27 -3.51 -26.51
CA ASP A 590 36.55 -4.15 -26.16
C ASP A 590 37.13 -4.93 -27.36
N LEU A 591 36.30 -5.67 -28.10
CA LEU A 591 36.72 -6.31 -29.35
C LEU A 591 37.19 -5.30 -30.40
N LYS A 592 36.49 -4.16 -30.55
CA LYS A 592 36.92 -3.03 -31.40
C LYS A 592 38.23 -2.40 -30.93
N ARG A 593 38.54 -2.43 -29.62
CA ARG A 593 39.81 -1.94 -29.09
C ARG A 593 40.96 -2.92 -29.37
N ARG A 594 40.69 -4.23 -29.28
CA ARG A 594 41.68 -5.29 -29.50
C ARG A 594 41.99 -5.54 -30.98
N HIS A 595 41.07 -5.20 -31.87
CA HIS A 595 41.21 -5.40 -33.32
C HIS A 595 41.16 -4.06 -34.07
N GLN A 596 42.05 -3.82 -35.05
CA GLN A 596 42.07 -2.57 -35.82
C GLN A 596 40.71 -2.27 -36.47
N ALA A 597 40.34 -0.98 -36.58
CA ALA A 597 39.13 -0.54 -37.25
C ALA A 597 39.04 -1.12 -38.68
N GLY A 598 38.04 -1.97 -38.94
CA GLY A 598 37.88 -2.68 -40.22
C GLY A 598 38.28 -4.17 -40.21
N ALA A 599 38.81 -4.70 -39.11
CA ALA A 599 39.12 -6.12 -39.00
C ALA A 599 37.84 -6.99 -38.97
N ARG A 600 37.78 -8.01 -39.83
CA ARG A 600 36.78 -9.08 -39.76
C ARG A 600 37.12 -9.98 -38.57
N VAL A 601 36.36 -9.86 -37.49
CA VAL A 601 36.50 -10.75 -36.34
C VAL A 601 35.70 -12.03 -36.61
N ASN A 602 36.37 -13.18 -36.52
CA ASN A 602 35.74 -14.48 -36.72
C ASN A 602 34.74 -14.80 -35.60
N GLU A 603 33.65 -15.47 -35.95
CA GLU A 603 32.53 -15.76 -35.04
C GLU A 603 32.97 -16.57 -33.82
N HIS A 604 33.91 -17.52 -33.95
CA HIS A 604 34.41 -18.29 -32.81
C HIS A 604 35.17 -17.44 -31.77
N ILE A 605 35.79 -16.32 -32.16
CA ILE A 605 36.46 -15.39 -31.23
C ILE A 605 35.40 -14.66 -30.40
N VAL A 606 34.32 -14.21 -31.05
CA VAL A 606 33.18 -13.59 -30.38
C VAL A 606 32.51 -14.61 -29.44
N HIS A 607 32.32 -15.85 -29.87
CA HIS A 607 31.76 -16.91 -29.02
C HIS A 607 32.68 -17.28 -27.85
N ALA A 608 34.00 -17.22 -28.01
CA ALA A 608 34.94 -17.39 -26.90
C ALA A 608 34.84 -16.24 -25.90
N ALA A 609 34.85 -14.99 -26.38
CA ALA A 609 34.68 -13.80 -25.55
C ALA A 609 33.34 -13.80 -24.80
N ILE A 610 32.24 -14.14 -25.48
CA ILE A 610 30.91 -14.32 -24.87
C ILE A 610 30.96 -15.40 -23.78
N ARG A 611 31.60 -16.54 -24.01
CA ARG A 611 31.69 -17.62 -23.00
C ARG A 611 32.55 -17.22 -21.80
N ASP A 612 33.66 -16.52 -22.02
CA ASP A 612 34.55 -16.07 -20.96
C ASP A 612 33.88 -14.97 -20.12
N ILE A 613 33.15 -14.07 -20.76
CA ILE A 613 32.39 -13.02 -20.08
C ILE A 613 31.16 -13.60 -19.40
N ALA A 614 30.44 -14.55 -20.00
CA ALA A 614 29.36 -15.26 -19.30
C ALA A 614 29.84 -15.99 -18.03
N LYS A 615 31.10 -16.45 -17.99
CA LYS A 615 31.73 -17.00 -16.77
C LYS A 615 32.10 -15.92 -15.75
N MET A 616 32.56 -14.75 -16.19
CA MET A 616 32.98 -13.65 -15.32
C MET A 616 31.81 -12.75 -14.84
N ALA A 617 30.79 -12.56 -15.66
CA ALA A 617 29.83 -11.46 -15.57
C ALA A 617 28.43 -11.85 -15.09
N LYS A 618 28.14 -13.16 -14.92
CA LYS A 618 26.82 -13.65 -14.45
C LYS A 618 26.36 -13.00 -13.13
N HIS A 619 27.30 -12.50 -12.32
CA HIS A 619 27.04 -11.84 -11.05
C HIS A 619 27.08 -10.29 -11.10
N ALA A 620 27.61 -9.66 -12.15
CA ALA A 620 27.73 -8.19 -12.22
C ALA A 620 26.61 -7.54 -13.05
N MET A 621 26.18 -8.22 -14.13
CA MET A 621 25.25 -7.68 -15.14
C MET A 621 23.84 -7.37 -14.57
N HIS A 622 23.38 -8.15 -13.61
CA HIS A 622 22.03 -8.02 -13.07
C HIS A 622 21.87 -6.83 -12.09
N VAL A 623 22.95 -6.39 -11.46
CA VAL A 623 22.92 -5.26 -10.51
C VAL A 623 23.06 -3.94 -11.24
N THR A 624 23.93 -3.87 -12.25
CA THR A 624 24.07 -2.67 -13.10
C THR A 624 22.77 -2.38 -13.84
N ALA A 625 22.02 -3.41 -14.21
CA ALA A 625 20.70 -3.25 -14.83
C ALA A 625 19.76 -2.37 -14.00
N ILE A 626 19.77 -2.42 -12.66
CA ILE A 626 18.88 -1.61 -11.81
C ILE A 626 19.05 -0.10 -12.04
N SER A 627 20.28 0.33 -12.33
CA SER A 627 20.61 1.73 -12.65
C SER A 627 20.72 2.04 -14.14
N ALA A 628 20.66 1.02 -14.99
CA ALA A 628 20.59 1.22 -16.43
C ALA A 628 19.20 1.76 -16.78
N ASP A 629 19.17 2.97 -17.33
CA ASP A 629 17.97 3.54 -17.91
C ASP A 629 17.48 2.63 -19.03
N ARG A 630 16.17 2.43 -19.11
CA ARG A 630 15.57 1.81 -20.28
C ARG A 630 15.89 2.71 -21.48
N PRO A 631 16.48 2.18 -22.57
CA PRO A 631 16.93 3.03 -23.65
C PRO A 631 15.75 3.55 -24.48
N THR A 632 15.85 4.79 -24.95
CA THR A 632 14.88 5.36 -25.89
C THR A 632 15.06 4.81 -27.32
N LYS A 633 14.08 5.05 -28.21
CA LYS A 633 14.21 4.71 -29.64
C LYS A 633 15.43 5.39 -30.26
N GLU A 634 15.67 6.65 -29.92
CA GLU A 634 16.80 7.44 -30.42
C GLU A 634 18.13 6.90 -29.91
N GLU A 635 18.22 6.54 -28.63
CA GLU A 635 19.42 5.96 -28.03
C GLU A 635 19.75 4.59 -28.64
N LEU A 636 18.76 3.73 -28.87
CA LEU A 636 18.96 2.45 -29.55
C LEU A 636 19.46 2.65 -30.99
N ASN A 637 18.88 3.59 -31.74
CA ASN A 637 19.35 3.91 -33.08
C ASN A 637 20.78 4.47 -33.06
N HIS A 638 21.15 5.25 -32.04
CA HIS A 638 22.51 5.77 -31.88
C HIS A 638 23.52 4.66 -31.57
N VAL A 639 23.19 3.78 -30.60
CA VAL A 639 24.01 2.61 -30.27
C VAL A 639 24.22 1.73 -31.51
N GLU A 640 23.17 1.51 -32.29
CA GLU A 640 23.26 0.78 -33.55
C GLU A 640 24.19 1.45 -34.57
N ALA A 641 24.08 2.77 -34.78
CA ALA A 641 24.95 3.50 -35.68
C ALA A 641 26.42 3.39 -35.25
N THR A 642 26.69 3.53 -33.95
CA THR A 642 28.05 3.40 -33.37
C THR A 642 28.58 1.97 -33.48
N LEU A 643 27.73 0.96 -33.29
CA LEU A 643 28.13 -0.45 -33.47
C LEU A 643 28.38 -0.78 -34.95
N ALA A 644 27.54 -0.29 -35.86
CA ALA A 644 27.61 -0.51 -37.30
C ALA A 644 28.82 0.17 -37.97
N LEU A 645 29.33 1.28 -37.42
CA LEU A 645 30.57 1.92 -37.87
C LEU A 645 31.77 0.98 -37.60
N GLY A 646 32.23 0.31 -38.66
CA GLY A 646 33.55 -0.34 -38.76
C GLY A 646 33.69 -1.79 -38.27
N PHE A 647 32.60 -2.48 -37.89
CA PHE A 647 32.67 -3.83 -37.33
C PHE A 647 31.68 -4.79 -38.01
N LYS A 648 32.19 -5.66 -38.87
CA LYS A 648 31.45 -6.78 -39.47
C LYS A 648 31.96 -8.08 -38.88
N ILE A 649 31.16 -8.73 -38.03
CA ILE A 649 31.38 -10.11 -37.59
C ILE A 649 31.00 -11.01 -38.76
N VAL A 650 31.95 -11.83 -39.23
CA VAL A 650 31.74 -12.76 -40.35
C VAL A 650 31.48 -14.14 -39.78
N SER A 651 30.44 -14.83 -40.25
CA SER A 651 30.19 -16.21 -39.83
C SER A 651 31.28 -17.12 -40.36
N ASP A 652 31.67 -18.12 -39.56
CA ASP A 652 32.74 -19.06 -39.98
C ASP A 652 32.34 -19.84 -41.25
N GLN A 653 31.03 -19.97 -41.54
CA GLN A 653 30.52 -20.59 -42.76
C GLN A 653 30.85 -19.79 -44.03
N ALA A 654 30.87 -18.45 -43.97
CA ALA A 654 31.25 -17.59 -45.10
C ALA A 654 32.77 -17.54 -45.34
N SER A 655 33.58 -17.94 -44.36
CA SER A 655 35.04 -18.01 -44.49
C SER A 655 35.56 -19.29 -45.15
N SER A 656 34.69 -20.31 -45.30
CA SER A 656 35.06 -21.66 -45.76
C SER A 656 34.94 -21.90 -47.27
N THR A 657 34.35 -20.98 -48.04
CA THR A 657 34.35 -21.04 -49.50
C THR A 657 35.62 -20.43 -50.08
N LYS A 658 36.75 -21.13 -49.93
CA LYS A 658 37.71 -21.14 -51.04
C LYS A 658 37.04 -21.93 -52.16
N PRO A 659 36.90 -21.39 -53.39
CA PRO A 659 36.49 -22.23 -54.50
C PRO A 659 37.57 -23.31 -54.66
N ALA A 660 37.17 -24.56 -54.48
CA ALA A 660 37.99 -25.68 -54.86
C ALA A 660 38.23 -25.57 -56.36
N GLY A 661 39.49 -25.34 -56.73
CA GLY A 661 40.06 -25.52 -58.06
C GLY A 661 39.16 -25.10 -59.23
N ASP A 662 39.21 -23.81 -59.59
CA ASP A 662 38.88 -23.45 -60.97
C ASP A 662 40.07 -23.88 -61.87
N ILE A 663 39.95 -25.07 -62.44
CA ILE A 663 40.93 -25.72 -63.31
C ILE A 663 40.92 -25.08 -64.73
N LEU A 664 40.16 -24.00 -64.96
CA LEU A 664 40.01 -23.37 -66.28
C LEU A 664 40.40 -21.89 -66.36
N GLY A 665 41.12 -21.36 -65.37
CA GLY A 665 41.53 -19.94 -65.35
C GLY A 665 42.96 -19.61 -65.78
N SER A 666 43.81 -20.59 -66.10
CA SER A 666 45.22 -20.34 -66.42
C SER A 666 45.46 -20.15 -67.92
N ALA A 667 44.99 -19.04 -68.47
CA ALA A 667 45.51 -18.49 -69.72
C ALA A 667 45.36 -16.96 -69.72
N PHE A 668 46.47 -16.28 -70.01
CA PHE A 668 46.65 -14.82 -70.21
C PHE A 668 46.97 -13.96 -68.97
N PRO A 669 48.20 -13.40 -68.88
CA PRO A 669 48.56 -12.37 -67.92
C PRO A 669 48.43 -10.97 -68.54
N ALA A 670 47.80 -10.04 -67.82
CA ALA A 670 47.90 -8.58 -67.97
C ALA A 670 47.03 -7.93 -66.87
N ALA A 671 47.31 -6.79 -66.27
CA ALA A 671 48.47 -5.93 -66.11
C ALA A 671 48.11 -5.05 -64.89
N HIS A 672 49.10 -4.56 -64.16
CA HIS A 672 48.91 -3.53 -63.13
C HIS A 672 48.29 -2.26 -63.74
N ASP A 673 47.25 -1.70 -63.11
CA ASP A 673 46.97 -0.28 -63.20
C ASP A 673 46.42 0.25 -61.86
N ASP A 674 47.11 1.26 -61.33
CA ASP A 674 46.79 2.00 -60.12
C ASP A 674 45.83 3.14 -60.47
N GLY A 675 44.71 3.25 -59.75
CA GLY A 675 43.78 4.36 -59.96
C GLY A 675 42.86 4.61 -58.78
N GLN A 676 43.20 5.63 -57.99
CA GLN A 676 42.29 6.27 -57.00
C GLN A 676 41.04 6.86 -57.68
N PRO A 677 39.93 7.02 -56.94
CA PRO A 677 38.65 7.43 -57.51
C PRO A 677 38.57 8.95 -57.70
N THR A 678 38.21 9.37 -58.91
CA THR A 678 37.75 10.74 -59.19
C THR A 678 36.24 10.86 -59.07
N THR A 679 35.82 11.80 -58.24
CA THR A 679 34.49 12.41 -58.15
C THR A 679 33.92 12.86 -59.49
N SER A 680 32.63 12.56 -59.73
CA SER A 680 31.80 13.22 -60.75
C SER A 680 30.43 13.54 -60.17
N ALA A 681 30.02 14.79 -60.36
CA ALA A 681 28.88 15.45 -59.76
C ALA A 681 27.54 15.14 -60.45
N VAL A 682 26.49 15.20 -59.61
CA VAL A 682 25.13 15.73 -59.80
C VAL A 682 24.57 15.82 -61.23
N VAL A 683 23.46 15.11 -61.46
CA VAL A 683 22.35 15.58 -62.30
C VAL A 683 21.05 15.46 -61.51
N THR A 684 20.49 16.60 -61.14
CA THR A 684 19.11 16.78 -60.70
C THR A 684 18.18 16.67 -61.89
N ALA A 685 17.11 15.88 -61.77
CA ALA A 685 15.95 15.95 -62.65
C ALA A 685 14.66 15.86 -61.82
N ASP A 686 13.68 16.59 -62.32
CA ASP A 686 12.56 17.22 -61.62
C ASP A 686 11.40 16.29 -61.24
N ALA A 687 10.56 16.81 -60.35
CA ALA A 687 9.41 16.17 -59.74
C ALA A 687 8.30 15.74 -60.71
N THR A 688 7.69 14.58 -60.44
CA THR A 688 6.30 14.28 -60.83
C THR A 688 5.58 13.73 -59.60
N ALA A 689 4.50 14.42 -59.22
CA ALA A 689 3.71 14.15 -58.02
C ALA A 689 2.96 12.79 -58.11
N PRO A 690 2.78 12.07 -56.98
CA PRO A 690 1.97 10.85 -56.96
C PRO A 690 0.46 11.16 -56.89
N THR A 691 -0.30 10.38 -57.65
CA THR A 691 -1.77 10.35 -57.72
C THR A 691 -2.40 10.03 -56.35
N PRO A 692 -3.48 10.73 -55.92
CA PRO A 692 -4.15 10.42 -54.67
C PRO A 692 -5.04 9.16 -54.80
N LEU A 693 -5.01 8.32 -53.75
CA LEU A 693 -5.90 7.18 -53.56
C LEU A 693 -7.36 7.63 -53.29
N PRO A 694 -8.37 6.85 -53.68
CA PRO A 694 -9.78 7.24 -53.58
C PRO A 694 -10.29 7.22 -52.13
N SER A 695 -11.02 8.27 -51.76
CA SER A 695 -11.76 8.41 -50.50
C SER A 695 -13.00 7.49 -50.49
N ILE A 696 -13.13 6.65 -49.46
CA ILE A 696 -14.35 5.88 -49.17
C ILE A 696 -15.21 6.70 -48.22
N THR A 697 -16.35 7.18 -48.70
CA THR A 697 -17.41 7.81 -47.90
C THR A 697 -18.43 6.76 -47.47
N PRO A 698 -18.83 6.68 -46.18
CA PRO A 698 -19.99 5.90 -45.77
C PRO A 698 -21.31 6.64 -46.12
N PRO A 699 -22.42 5.92 -46.35
CA PRO A 699 -23.65 6.51 -46.89
C PRO A 699 -24.39 7.35 -45.85
N GLY A 700 -24.89 8.50 -46.31
CA GLY A 700 -25.60 9.49 -45.50
C GLY A 700 -26.99 9.03 -45.05
N ALA A 701 -27.29 9.40 -43.81
CA ALA A 701 -28.64 9.60 -43.32
C ALA A 701 -29.02 11.07 -43.61
N ASP A 702 -30.18 11.27 -44.21
CA ASP A 702 -31.13 12.32 -43.84
C ASP A 702 -32.39 12.15 -44.70
N ASP A 703 -33.45 11.68 -44.04
CA ASP A 703 -34.83 12.13 -44.22
C ASP A 703 -35.70 11.26 -43.31
N LEU A 704 -36.15 11.83 -42.18
CA LEU A 704 -37.49 11.67 -41.60
C LEU A 704 -37.57 12.49 -40.29
N ALA A 705 -38.08 13.71 -40.44
CA ALA A 705 -39.05 14.44 -39.63
C ALA A 705 -39.07 14.29 -38.08
N ASP A 706 -38.95 15.46 -37.44
CA ASP A 706 -39.89 16.04 -36.45
C ASP A 706 -40.91 15.07 -35.80
N GLU A 707 -40.80 14.88 -34.48
CA GLU A 707 -41.87 15.16 -33.51
C GLU A 707 -41.50 14.75 -32.06
N ALA A 708 -41.80 15.68 -31.15
CA ALA A 708 -42.23 15.48 -29.75
C ALA A 708 -41.22 15.23 -28.60
N TRP A 709 -41.66 15.76 -27.45
CA TRP A 709 -41.18 15.63 -26.05
C TRP A 709 -40.09 16.65 -25.64
N GLY A 710 -40.40 17.76 -24.97
CA GLY A 710 -41.44 17.98 -23.96
C GLY A 710 -40.83 17.82 -22.56
N ASP A 711 -40.93 18.88 -21.78
CA ASP A 711 -40.51 19.08 -20.39
C ASP A 711 -40.56 17.86 -19.47
N LEU A 712 -39.68 17.85 -18.44
CA LEU A 712 -40.04 17.46 -17.07
C LEU A 712 -38.90 17.82 -16.10
N GLU A 713 -39.14 18.90 -15.35
CA GLU A 713 -38.62 19.12 -13.99
C GLU A 713 -39.32 18.13 -13.03
N ASP A 714 -38.55 17.54 -12.12
CA ASP A 714 -38.88 17.34 -10.69
C ASP A 714 -37.64 16.86 -9.92
#